data_AF-A0A3N5F7Z5-F1
#
_entry.id   AF-A0A3N5F7Z5-F1
#
_cell.length_a   1.000
_cell.length_b   1.000
_cell.length_c   1.000
_cell.angle_alpha   90.00
_cell.angle_beta   90.00
_cell.angle_gamma   90.00
#
_symmetry.space_group_name_H-M   'P 1'
#
loop_
_entity.id
_entity.type
_entity.pdbx_description
1 polymer ?
#
loop_
_entity_poly.entity_id
_entity_poly.type
_entity_poly.pdbx_seq_one_letter_code
_entity_poly.pdbx_strand_id
1 'polypeptide(L)'
;MHIHTLFKYWTYRFFAPGVVLRETYEAFRLLLSQDSRSHELMADLEALYYQGKKEDFCRIVKRYQDLSTSVGGMVESLERMAPGSFVTLREYFRKFDFYNKLLLAPPTLRFGPPFALPLDGTTALHLDLVGAKSTHLAELANALHLPVPCGFVITVNSLNYLLEYNDLRSRINELLAQIDLAEPDGLKSISGSLMDLIKKADVPPDINDSIFEVFNRIFVSRSDDLRLAVRSSAVHEDSECSFAGQYTTVLNVQKTDLLQSYLNVLASKYTEQALSYRINAGLSDEETAMAVLVVEMVDSLASGVVYTVSPAFDDTCHLFIHAVHGQGDDLVSGRTIPEVLAIDKKNPSLCESDPHGIALDLKTTLLTSSQAKDLACNALRIETHFGEACDIEWALTGSGELMFLQSRPLHTQQALFDSADQPEVEDTLIQPLLKGGITAALGQAVGPAYCLDSAHPLEQVPEGSILVARETLPSYVSILGRVSGVLAEFGSVASHFATVCREYGIPLLCSLGDLIDVVSHGQVVTMQAAEKVVYLGDFLPRLKAAPPLYETQRHLPFFMKMRKLLDGITPLHMIDVQSRDFAPESCRSLHDIIRFAHEKAVSIMFSLGDRLGSPSRNRKKLLSELPFDIFVVDVGGGLDAEVLRQDTFRVEQVRSEPFLALWAGLCHPSVQWPDHAHFDWKHFGEMIMADGIASTNAPELASYAVLGGDYTHLIMRFGYHFTLVDVLCCEDSACNYCQFRFAGGGAGFPGRMLRLDFISTVLKQEGFQIDSRGDLLDARLAGLPVAEMKAHLLSLGRLLGVTRLMDMVLHDQEEVEQYVQKFLAES
;
A
#
# COMPACT_ATOMS: atom_id res chain seq x y z
N MET A 1 -34.69 -17.11 -20.27
CA MET A 1 -34.84 -17.27 -18.79
C MET A 1 -35.75 -16.19 -18.18
N HIS A 2 -35.58 -14.90 -18.52
CA HIS A 2 -36.34 -13.77 -17.92
C HIS A 2 -37.87 -13.83 -18.00
N ILE A 3 -38.48 -14.31 -19.10
CA ILE A 3 -39.95 -14.32 -19.25
C ILE A 3 -40.62 -15.27 -18.26
N HIS A 4 -39.99 -16.41 -17.99
CA HIS A 4 -40.55 -17.42 -17.08
C HIS A 4 -40.44 -16.98 -15.61
N THR A 5 -39.39 -16.24 -15.25
CA THR A 5 -39.20 -15.63 -13.91
C THR A 5 -40.14 -14.46 -13.68
N LEU A 6 -40.36 -13.60 -14.69
CA LEU A 6 -41.35 -12.51 -14.64
C LEU A 6 -42.77 -13.05 -14.51
N PHE A 7 -43.13 -14.08 -15.29
CA PHE A 7 -44.45 -14.69 -15.23
C PHE A 7 -44.70 -15.38 -13.87
N LYS A 8 -43.68 -16.03 -13.31
CA LYS A 8 -43.72 -16.63 -11.97
C LYS A 8 -43.84 -15.57 -10.87
N TYR A 9 -43.06 -14.48 -10.93
CA TYR A 9 -43.17 -13.36 -9.98
C TYR A 9 -44.56 -12.72 -9.99
N TRP A 10 -45.14 -12.47 -11.18
CA TRP A 10 -46.49 -11.91 -11.30
C TRP A 10 -47.61 -12.86 -10.87
N THR A 11 -47.46 -14.17 -11.11
CA THR A 11 -48.44 -15.18 -10.67
C THR A 11 -48.37 -15.44 -9.17
N TYR A 12 -47.19 -15.54 -8.56
CA TYR A 12 -47.04 -15.68 -7.11
C TYR A 12 -47.50 -14.43 -6.35
N ARG A 13 -47.29 -13.23 -6.92
CA ARG A 13 -47.77 -11.96 -6.39
C ARG A 13 -49.31 -11.83 -6.37
N PHE A 14 -50.01 -12.64 -7.17
CA PHE A 14 -51.48 -12.72 -7.18
C PHE A 14 -52.04 -13.88 -6.33
N PHE A 15 -51.34 -15.01 -6.21
CA PHE A 15 -51.88 -16.24 -5.60
C PHE A 15 -51.23 -16.67 -4.28
N ALA A 16 -50.06 -16.12 -3.88
CA ALA A 16 -49.35 -16.45 -2.64
C ALA A 16 -48.57 -15.25 -2.04
N PRO A 17 -49.26 -14.18 -1.60
CA PRO A 17 -48.64 -12.92 -1.16
C PRO A 17 -47.60 -13.06 -0.03
N GLY A 18 -47.80 -14.00 0.90
CA GLY A 18 -46.86 -14.25 2.01
C GLY A 18 -45.52 -14.87 1.59
N VAL A 19 -45.49 -15.63 0.50
CA VAL A 19 -44.25 -16.23 -0.03
C VAL A 19 -43.40 -15.18 -0.74
N VAL A 20 -44.03 -14.30 -1.52
CA VAL A 20 -43.34 -13.18 -2.19
C VAL A 20 -42.78 -12.19 -1.17
N LEU A 21 -43.53 -11.89 -0.11
CA LEU A 21 -43.04 -11.03 0.98
C LEU A 21 -41.81 -11.63 1.66
N ARG A 22 -41.85 -12.93 1.95
CA ARG A 22 -40.73 -13.64 2.58
C ARG A 22 -39.49 -13.67 1.68
N GLU A 23 -39.64 -14.03 0.40
CA GLU A 23 -38.53 -14.03 -0.56
C GLU A 23 -37.94 -12.62 -0.75
N THR A 24 -38.78 -11.58 -0.79
CA THR A 24 -38.32 -10.19 -0.93
C THR A 24 -37.60 -9.70 0.33
N TYR A 25 -38.10 -10.07 1.51
CA TYR A 25 -37.46 -9.76 2.78
C TYR A 25 -36.12 -10.51 2.95
N GLU A 26 -36.05 -11.79 2.57
CA GLU A 26 -34.80 -12.55 2.57
C GLU A 26 -33.77 -11.94 1.61
N ALA A 27 -34.19 -11.53 0.41
CA ALA A 27 -33.33 -10.81 -0.54
C ALA A 27 -32.88 -9.44 0.00
N PHE A 28 -33.76 -8.71 0.68
CA PHE A 28 -33.42 -7.43 1.32
C PHE A 28 -32.38 -7.61 2.44
N ARG A 29 -32.55 -8.61 3.30
CA ARG A 29 -31.55 -8.92 4.35
C ARG A 29 -30.20 -9.28 3.76
N LEU A 30 -30.19 -10.07 2.68
CA LEU A 30 -28.95 -10.39 1.98
C LEU A 30 -28.32 -9.11 1.41
N LEU A 31 -29.10 -8.23 0.78
CA LEU A 31 -28.62 -6.95 0.25
C LEU A 31 -27.97 -6.09 1.33
N LEU A 32 -28.59 -5.94 2.51
CA LEU A 32 -28.01 -5.16 3.62
C LEU A 32 -26.70 -5.75 4.16
N SER A 33 -26.59 -7.09 4.17
CA SER A 33 -25.32 -7.74 4.56
C SER A 33 -24.20 -7.49 3.54
N GLN A 34 -24.53 -7.50 2.24
CA GLN A 34 -23.57 -7.18 1.18
C GLN A 34 -23.24 -5.68 1.15
N ASP A 35 -24.19 -4.81 1.43
CA ASP A 35 -23.98 -3.36 1.57
C ASP A 35 -22.92 -3.06 2.64
N SER A 36 -23.12 -3.63 3.84
CA SER A 36 -22.17 -3.52 4.96
C SER A 36 -20.78 -4.03 4.56
N ARG A 37 -20.71 -5.22 3.96
CA ARG A 37 -19.45 -5.82 3.53
C ARG A 37 -18.75 -5.00 2.45
N SER A 38 -19.50 -4.37 1.56
CA SER A 38 -18.93 -3.52 0.51
C SER A 38 -18.29 -2.26 1.09
N HIS A 39 -18.93 -1.62 2.07
CA HIS A 39 -18.35 -0.48 2.79
C HIS A 39 -17.09 -0.85 3.57
N GLU A 40 -17.07 -1.99 4.27
CA GLU A 40 -15.86 -2.52 4.93
C GLU A 40 -14.69 -2.65 3.94
N LEU A 41 -14.92 -3.29 2.80
CA LEU A 41 -13.88 -3.54 1.80
C LEU A 41 -13.42 -2.26 1.09
N MET A 42 -14.31 -1.30 0.87
CA MET A 42 -13.94 0.01 0.35
C MET A 42 -13.06 0.78 1.33
N ALA A 43 -13.44 0.80 2.62
CA ALA A 43 -12.69 1.45 3.67
C ALA A 43 -11.28 0.84 3.82
N ASP A 44 -11.17 -0.48 3.74
CA ASP A 44 -9.88 -1.19 3.70
C ASP A 44 -9.01 -0.72 2.53
N LEU A 45 -9.57 -0.62 1.32
CA LEU A 45 -8.83 -0.16 0.13
C LEU A 45 -8.42 1.32 0.23
N GLU A 46 -9.26 2.19 0.80
CA GLU A 46 -8.91 3.59 1.07
C GLU A 46 -7.79 3.71 2.09
N ALA A 47 -7.84 2.91 3.17
CA ALA A 47 -6.82 2.91 4.20
C ALA A 47 -5.43 2.56 3.64
N LEU A 48 -5.33 1.59 2.71
CA LEU A 48 -4.06 1.27 2.04
C LEU A 48 -3.43 2.50 1.36
N TYR A 49 -4.26 3.34 0.74
CA TYR A 49 -3.79 4.55 0.07
C TYR A 49 -3.44 5.66 1.07
N TYR A 50 -4.37 6.03 1.95
CA TYR A 50 -4.21 7.21 2.82
C TYR A 50 -3.26 6.97 4.00
N GLN A 51 -3.21 5.75 4.53
CA GLN A 51 -2.27 5.39 5.61
C GLN A 51 -0.92 4.93 5.06
N GLY A 52 -0.77 4.80 3.73
CA GLY A 52 0.46 4.34 3.10
C GLY A 52 0.83 2.89 3.44
N LYS A 53 -0.12 2.07 3.90
CA LYS A 53 0.12 0.65 4.19
C LYS A 53 0.24 -0.12 2.88
N LYS A 54 1.47 -0.47 2.50
CA LYS A 54 1.78 -1.20 1.27
C LYS A 54 1.49 -2.70 1.45
N GLU A 55 0.68 -3.26 0.55
CA GLU A 55 0.32 -4.68 0.50
C GLU A 55 0.71 -5.27 -0.86
N ASP A 56 0.88 -6.60 -0.92
CA ASP A 56 1.08 -7.29 -2.19
C ASP A 56 -0.14 -7.14 -3.11
N PHE A 57 0.11 -6.95 -4.42
CA PHE A 57 -0.97 -6.79 -5.40
C PHE A 57 -1.92 -7.99 -5.48
N CYS A 58 -1.48 -9.22 -5.19
CA CYS A 58 -2.37 -10.38 -5.10
C CYS A 58 -3.40 -10.21 -3.96
N ARG A 59 -3.00 -9.60 -2.84
CA ARG A 59 -3.89 -9.29 -1.72
C ARG A 59 -4.88 -8.17 -2.09
N ILE A 60 -4.41 -7.14 -2.79
CA ILE A 60 -5.27 -6.04 -3.31
C ILE A 60 -6.28 -6.59 -4.32
N VAL A 61 -5.84 -7.44 -5.25
CA VAL A 61 -6.71 -8.13 -6.23
C VAL A 61 -7.78 -8.94 -5.50
N LYS A 62 -7.41 -9.70 -4.46
CA LYS A 62 -8.36 -10.47 -3.66
C LYS A 62 -9.40 -9.58 -2.95
N ARG A 63 -8.95 -8.49 -2.30
CA ARG A 63 -9.84 -7.51 -1.66
C ARG A 63 -10.83 -6.90 -2.65
N TYR A 64 -10.34 -6.55 -3.85
CA TYR A 64 -11.18 -6.06 -4.92
C TYR A 64 -12.17 -7.11 -5.44
N GLN A 65 -11.75 -8.37 -5.58
CA GLN A 65 -12.64 -9.48 -5.98
C GLN A 65 -13.75 -9.71 -4.94
N ASP A 66 -13.43 -9.64 -3.65
CA ASP A 66 -14.41 -9.71 -2.57
C ASP A 66 -15.41 -8.55 -2.66
N LEU A 67 -14.92 -7.33 -2.95
CA LEU A 67 -15.77 -6.15 -3.11
C LEU A 67 -16.70 -6.31 -4.31
N SER A 68 -16.14 -6.69 -5.46
CA SER A 68 -16.90 -6.95 -6.69
C SER A 68 -17.95 -8.03 -6.49
N THR A 69 -17.63 -9.11 -5.78
CA THR A 69 -18.58 -10.17 -5.42
C THR A 69 -19.72 -9.64 -4.55
N SER A 70 -19.38 -8.80 -3.56
CA SER A 70 -20.35 -8.19 -2.66
C SER A 70 -21.31 -7.24 -3.40
N VAL A 71 -20.78 -6.34 -4.22
CA VAL A 71 -21.58 -5.42 -5.06
C VAL A 71 -22.42 -6.18 -6.07
N GLY A 72 -21.86 -7.22 -6.72
CA GLY A 72 -22.61 -8.11 -7.60
C GLY A 72 -23.77 -8.79 -6.88
N GLY A 73 -23.54 -9.24 -5.64
CA GLY A 73 -24.56 -9.80 -4.75
C GLY A 73 -25.67 -8.81 -4.39
N MET A 74 -25.36 -7.52 -4.23
CA MET A 74 -26.36 -6.46 -4.05
C MET A 74 -27.22 -6.29 -5.31
N VAL A 75 -26.61 -6.22 -6.48
CA VAL A 75 -27.33 -6.11 -7.76
C VAL A 75 -28.25 -7.32 -7.98
N GLU A 76 -27.77 -8.53 -7.70
CA GLU A 76 -28.59 -9.74 -7.76
C GLU A 76 -29.75 -9.73 -6.77
N SER A 77 -29.50 -9.30 -5.54
CA SER A 77 -30.54 -9.23 -4.50
C SER A 77 -31.62 -8.21 -4.89
N LEU A 78 -31.23 -7.05 -5.40
CA LEU A 78 -32.16 -6.03 -5.89
C LEU A 78 -33.01 -6.55 -7.06
N GLU A 79 -32.40 -7.26 -8.02
CA GLU A 79 -33.14 -7.90 -9.12
C GLU A 79 -34.13 -8.97 -8.63
N ARG A 80 -33.81 -9.72 -7.56
CA ARG A 80 -34.73 -10.67 -6.94
C ARG A 80 -35.91 -9.94 -6.29
N MET A 81 -35.68 -8.80 -5.65
CA MET A 81 -36.72 -7.99 -5.02
C MET A 81 -37.67 -7.35 -6.06
N ALA A 82 -37.13 -6.84 -7.17
CA ALA A 82 -37.90 -6.23 -8.26
C ALA A 82 -37.43 -6.71 -9.66
N PRO A 83 -37.87 -7.91 -10.10
CA PRO A 83 -37.47 -8.47 -11.37
C PRO A 83 -37.85 -7.58 -12.56
N GLY A 84 -36.85 -7.19 -13.36
CA GLY A 84 -37.03 -6.41 -14.59
C GLY A 84 -37.10 -4.89 -14.40
N SER A 85 -36.98 -4.38 -13.17
CA SER A 85 -37.03 -2.92 -12.91
C SER A 85 -35.71 -2.19 -13.13
N PHE A 86 -34.56 -2.86 -12.97
CA PHE A 86 -33.23 -2.24 -13.04
C PHE A 86 -32.27 -3.02 -13.95
N VAL A 87 -32.72 -3.37 -15.15
CA VAL A 87 -31.98 -4.26 -16.06
C VAL A 87 -30.61 -3.69 -16.44
N THR A 88 -30.49 -2.37 -16.58
CA THR A 88 -29.25 -1.68 -16.94
C THR A 88 -28.22 -1.66 -15.81
N LEU A 89 -28.62 -1.76 -14.53
CA LEU A 89 -27.68 -1.70 -13.40
C LEU A 89 -26.61 -2.80 -13.45
N ARG A 90 -26.99 -4.02 -13.85
CA ARG A 90 -26.05 -5.13 -14.04
C ARG A 90 -25.03 -4.84 -15.15
N GLU A 91 -25.42 -4.14 -16.20
CA GLU A 91 -24.51 -3.77 -17.29
C GLU A 91 -23.48 -2.74 -16.83
N TYR A 92 -23.91 -1.73 -16.06
CA TYR A 92 -23.02 -0.74 -15.47
C TYR A 92 -22.07 -1.37 -14.44
N PHE A 93 -22.56 -2.27 -13.59
CA PHE A 93 -21.70 -3.05 -12.70
C PHE A 93 -20.63 -3.83 -13.47
N ARG A 94 -21.02 -4.60 -14.50
CA ARG A 94 -20.06 -5.34 -15.34
C ARG A 94 -19.05 -4.43 -16.03
N LYS A 95 -19.48 -3.24 -16.46
CA LYS A 95 -18.60 -2.24 -17.09
C LYS A 95 -17.53 -1.77 -16.11
N PHE A 96 -17.89 -1.31 -14.92
CA PHE A 96 -16.91 -0.84 -13.92
C PHE A 96 -16.04 -2.00 -13.42
N ASP A 97 -16.64 -3.17 -13.20
CA ASP A 97 -15.90 -4.34 -12.79
C ASP A 97 -14.85 -4.75 -13.83
N PHE A 98 -15.19 -4.70 -15.12
CA PHE A 98 -14.24 -4.96 -16.19
C PHE A 98 -13.07 -3.96 -16.20
N TYR A 99 -13.34 -2.66 -16.10
CA TYR A 99 -12.27 -1.64 -16.11
C TYR A 99 -11.34 -1.76 -14.89
N ASN A 100 -11.91 -1.96 -13.70
CA ASN A 100 -11.11 -2.14 -12.49
C ASN A 100 -10.29 -3.43 -12.54
N LYS A 101 -10.86 -4.54 -13.05
CA LYS A 101 -10.09 -5.78 -13.30
C LYS A 101 -9.00 -5.59 -14.34
N LEU A 102 -9.21 -4.78 -15.36
CA LEU A 102 -8.20 -4.47 -16.36
C LEU A 102 -7.03 -3.68 -15.77
N LEU A 103 -7.30 -2.73 -14.85
CA LEU A 103 -6.26 -1.99 -14.13
C LEU A 103 -5.40 -2.90 -13.22
N LEU A 104 -6.00 -3.99 -12.74
CA LEU A 104 -5.37 -4.98 -11.87
C LEU A 104 -4.82 -6.19 -12.64
N ALA A 105 -5.00 -6.25 -13.96
CA ALA A 105 -4.58 -7.38 -14.76
C ALA A 105 -3.05 -7.41 -14.88
N PRO A 106 -2.42 -8.59 -14.78
CA PRO A 106 -0.98 -8.70 -15.00
C PRO A 106 -0.62 -8.37 -16.46
N PRO A 107 0.66 -8.02 -16.71
CA PRO A 107 1.16 -7.85 -18.07
C PRO A 107 0.96 -9.12 -18.92
N THR A 108 0.88 -8.96 -20.24
CA THR A 108 0.68 -10.09 -21.16
C THR A 108 1.88 -11.04 -21.10
N LEU A 109 1.63 -12.27 -20.66
CA LEU A 109 2.66 -13.31 -20.54
C LEU A 109 2.88 -14.04 -21.86
N ARG A 110 4.14 -14.38 -22.16
CA ARG A 110 4.54 -15.23 -23.29
C ARG A 110 5.13 -16.53 -22.78
N PHE A 111 4.65 -17.64 -23.32
CA PHE A 111 5.03 -19.00 -22.91
C PHE A 111 5.83 -19.76 -23.98
N GLY A 112 5.96 -19.19 -25.18
CA GLY A 112 6.68 -19.80 -26.30
C GLY A 112 8.15 -19.38 -26.38
N PRO A 113 8.94 -20.01 -27.28
CA PRO A 113 10.34 -19.65 -27.50
C PRO A 113 10.51 -18.18 -27.94
N PRO A 114 11.72 -17.61 -27.77
CA PRO A 114 12.96 -18.28 -27.39
C PRO A 114 13.10 -18.47 -25.87
N PHE A 115 13.65 -19.62 -25.45
CA PHE A 115 13.88 -19.96 -24.03
C PHE A 115 15.30 -19.63 -23.55
N ALA A 116 16.29 -19.70 -24.45
CA ALA A 116 17.64 -19.23 -24.20
C ALA A 116 18.19 -18.44 -25.39
N LEU A 117 19.00 -17.41 -25.13
CA LEU A 117 19.58 -16.52 -26.15
C LEU A 117 21.05 -16.18 -25.84
N PRO A 118 21.95 -16.16 -26.83
CA PRO A 118 23.36 -15.79 -26.62
C PRO A 118 23.53 -14.27 -26.41
N LEU A 119 24.64 -13.87 -25.79
CA LEU A 119 25.04 -12.45 -25.68
C LEU A 119 25.87 -11.94 -26.88
N ASP A 120 26.19 -12.81 -27.84
CA ASP A 120 27.15 -12.59 -28.95
C ASP A 120 26.64 -11.68 -30.10
N GLY A 121 25.51 -10.99 -29.90
CA GLY A 121 24.95 -10.06 -30.88
C GLY A 121 24.29 -10.73 -32.09
N THR A 122 24.22 -12.07 -32.14
CA THR A 122 23.55 -12.80 -33.23
C THR A 122 22.03 -12.62 -33.24
N THR A 123 21.44 -12.29 -32.07
CA THR A 123 20.01 -12.06 -31.90
C THR A 123 19.79 -10.76 -31.13
N ALA A 124 18.77 -9.98 -31.54
CA ALA A 124 18.38 -8.79 -30.80
C ALA A 124 17.82 -9.18 -29.41
N LEU A 125 18.37 -8.56 -28.36
CA LEU A 125 17.92 -8.75 -26.99
C LEU A 125 17.00 -7.58 -26.61
N HIS A 126 15.83 -7.91 -26.05
CA HIS A 126 14.84 -6.93 -25.60
C HIS A 126 14.70 -6.97 -24.08
N LEU A 127 14.58 -5.80 -23.46
CA LEU A 127 14.48 -5.63 -21.99
C LEU A 127 13.42 -6.56 -21.36
N ASP A 128 12.21 -6.59 -21.92
CA ASP A 128 11.08 -7.39 -21.42
C ASP A 128 11.32 -8.91 -21.50
N LEU A 129 12.32 -9.35 -22.28
CA LEU A 129 12.62 -10.76 -22.52
C LEU A 129 13.83 -11.26 -21.70
N VAL A 130 14.84 -10.41 -21.52
CA VAL A 130 16.12 -10.80 -20.89
C VAL A 130 16.51 -9.97 -19.66
N GLY A 131 15.75 -8.93 -19.32
CA GLY A 131 16.03 -8.01 -18.22
C GLY A 131 17.15 -7.01 -18.51
N ALA A 132 17.29 -6.01 -17.63
CA ALA A 132 18.21 -4.88 -17.82
C ALA A 132 19.67 -5.31 -17.81
N LYS A 133 20.09 -6.10 -16.81
CA LYS A 133 21.49 -6.55 -16.66
C LYS A 133 22.02 -7.23 -17.91
N SER A 134 21.25 -8.17 -18.45
CA SER A 134 21.64 -8.89 -19.64
C SER A 134 21.66 -8.01 -20.89
N THR A 135 20.70 -7.08 -20.99
CA THR A 135 20.62 -6.13 -22.11
C THR A 135 21.84 -5.21 -22.11
N HIS A 136 22.13 -4.56 -20.97
CA HIS A 136 23.29 -3.68 -20.84
C HIS A 136 24.59 -4.42 -21.09
N LEU A 137 24.77 -5.61 -20.52
CA LEU A 137 26.00 -6.39 -20.74
C LEU A 137 26.20 -6.75 -22.22
N ALA A 138 25.14 -7.10 -22.93
CA ALA A 138 25.19 -7.34 -24.36
C ALA A 138 25.50 -6.06 -25.16
N GLU A 139 25.02 -4.90 -24.74
CA GLU A 139 25.35 -3.61 -25.38
C GLU A 139 26.82 -3.24 -25.18
N LEU A 140 27.38 -3.45 -23.98
CA LEU A 140 28.81 -3.26 -23.73
C LEU A 140 29.66 -4.12 -24.68
N ALA A 141 29.26 -5.36 -24.91
CA ALA A 141 29.95 -6.29 -25.80
C ALA A 141 29.81 -5.91 -27.28
N ASN A 142 28.57 -5.70 -27.73
CA ASN A 142 28.24 -5.66 -29.15
C ASN A 142 28.31 -4.25 -29.74
N ALA A 143 27.96 -3.22 -28.97
CA ALA A 143 27.97 -1.83 -29.43
C ALA A 143 29.29 -1.12 -29.09
N LEU A 144 29.85 -1.35 -27.90
CA LEU A 144 31.08 -0.69 -27.45
C LEU A 144 32.35 -1.53 -27.66
N HIS A 145 32.21 -2.81 -28.02
CA HIS A 145 33.30 -3.76 -28.18
C HIS A 145 34.20 -3.83 -26.95
N LEU A 146 33.60 -3.73 -25.76
CA LEU A 146 34.29 -3.86 -24.49
C LEU A 146 34.44 -5.34 -24.12
N PRO A 147 35.53 -5.70 -23.41
CA PRO A 147 35.73 -7.05 -22.92
C PRO A 147 34.69 -7.39 -21.85
N VAL A 148 33.80 -8.31 -22.16
CA VAL A 148 32.82 -8.89 -21.23
C VAL A 148 32.96 -10.42 -21.20
N PRO A 149 32.55 -11.10 -20.12
CA PRO A 149 32.53 -12.55 -20.08
C PRO A 149 31.57 -13.15 -21.11
N CYS A 150 31.96 -14.24 -21.76
CA CYS A 150 31.08 -14.97 -22.67
C CYS A 150 29.91 -15.60 -21.91
N GLY A 151 28.71 -15.57 -22.50
CA GLY A 151 27.52 -16.08 -21.83
C GLY A 151 26.25 -16.02 -22.66
N PHE A 152 25.15 -16.40 -22.03
CA PHE A 152 23.80 -16.42 -22.57
C PHE A 152 22.77 -16.13 -21.48
N VAL A 153 21.53 -15.92 -21.89
CA VAL A 153 20.41 -15.62 -21.00
C VAL A 153 19.33 -16.67 -21.16
N ILE A 154 18.78 -17.14 -20.04
CA ILE A 154 17.54 -17.91 -19.98
C ILE A 154 16.41 -16.90 -19.81
N THR A 155 15.50 -16.85 -20.78
CA THR A 155 14.56 -15.73 -20.95
C THR A 155 13.41 -15.75 -19.94
N VAL A 156 12.69 -14.63 -19.85
CA VAL A 156 11.41 -14.51 -19.13
C VAL A 156 10.37 -15.52 -19.63
N ASN A 157 10.37 -15.86 -20.92
CA ASN A 157 9.46 -16.87 -21.47
C ASN A 157 9.68 -18.24 -20.84
N SER A 158 10.92 -18.59 -20.49
CA SER A 158 11.26 -19.82 -19.78
C SER A 158 10.64 -19.85 -18.39
N LEU A 159 10.70 -18.74 -17.64
CA LEU A 159 10.02 -18.63 -16.34
C LEU A 159 8.50 -18.83 -16.50
N ASN A 160 7.88 -18.12 -17.46
CA ASN A 160 6.45 -18.23 -17.67
C ASN A 160 6.02 -19.65 -18.04
N TYR A 161 6.76 -20.30 -18.95
CA TYR A 161 6.47 -21.67 -19.37
C TYR A 161 6.75 -22.68 -18.25
N LEU A 162 7.81 -22.51 -17.46
CA LEU A 162 8.10 -23.33 -16.27
C LEU A 162 6.93 -23.29 -15.27
N LEU A 163 6.42 -22.09 -14.97
CA LEU A 163 5.32 -21.91 -14.02
C LEU A 163 4.00 -22.48 -14.54
N GLU A 164 3.73 -22.35 -15.83
CA GLU A 164 2.54 -22.93 -16.47
C GLU A 164 2.61 -24.46 -16.53
N TYR A 165 3.75 -25.02 -16.94
CA TYR A 165 3.95 -26.47 -17.05
C TYR A 165 3.76 -27.21 -15.71
N ASN A 166 4.07 -26.53 -14.60
CA ASN A 166 3.95 -27.07 -13.24
C ASN A 166 2.67 -26.61 -12.52
N ASP A 167 1.75 -25.90 -13.18
CA ASP A 167 0.51 -25.34 -12.60
C ASP A 167 0.75 -24.47 -11.32
N LEU A 168 1.90 -23.78 -11.24
CA LEU A 168 2.33 -23.11 -10.00
C LEU A 168 1.69 -21.74 -9.77
N ARG A 169 1.18 -21.09 -10.83
CA ARG A 169 0.75 -19.68 -10.76
C ARG A 169 -0.37 -19.45 -9.74
N SER A 170 -1.40 -20.30 -9.72
CA SER A 170 -2.50 -20.18 -8.77
C SER A 170 -2.00 -20.26 -7.33
N ARG A 171 -1.12 -21.24 -7.06
CA ARG A 171 -0.60 -21.48 -5.71
C ARG A 171 0.32 -20.35 -5.24
N ILE A 172 1.14 -19.80 -6.12
CA ILE A 172 1.98 -18.64 -5.84
C ILE A 172 1.10 -17.44 -5.48
N ASN A 173 0.08 -17.13 -6.28
CA ASN A 173 -0.81 -16.00 -6.06
C ASN A 173 -1.58 -16.10 -4.74
N GLU A 174 -2.02 -17.31 -4.35
CA GLU A 174 -2.65 -17.57 -3.05
C GLU A 174 -1.73 -17.27 -1.87
N LEU A 175 -0.46 -17.66 -1.97
CA LEU A 175 0.54 -17.45 -0.92
C LEU A 175 0.92 -15.96 -0.83
N LEU A 176 1.13 -15.30 -1.98
CA LEU A 176 1.40 -13.86 -2.03
C LEU A 176 0.26 -13.03 -1.45
N ALA A 177 -1.00 -13.42 -1.69
CA ALA A 177 -2.17 -12.75 -1.12
C ALA A 177 -2.29 -12.86 0.42
N GLN A 178 -1.52 -13.73 1.06
CA GLN A 178 -1.50 -13.91 2.52
C GLN A 178 -0.40 -13.08 3.20
N ILE A 179 0.51 -12.45 2.44
CA ILE A 179 1.62 -11.69 3.03
C ILE A 179 1.08 -10.46 3.76
N ASP A 180 1.53 -10.29 5.00
CA ASP A 180 1.43 -9.05 5.77
C ASP A 180 2.83 -8.62 6.19
N LEU A 181 3.28 -7.44 5.74
CA LEU A 181 4.59 -6.92 6.09
C LEU A 181 4.72 -6.57 7.58
N ALA A 182 3.59 -6.44 8.29
CA ALA A 182 3.58 -6.23 9.73
C ALA A 182 3.81 -7.52 10.54
N GLU A 183 3.79 -8.70 9.91
CA GLU A 183 3.98 -10.01 10.57
C GLU A 183 5.23 -10.74 10.03
N PRO A 184 6.42 -10.50 10.61
CA PRO A 184 7.69 -11.06 10.12
C PRO A 184 7.71 -12.59 10.04
N ASP A 185 7.15 -13.27 11.04
CA ASP A 185 7.09 -14.74 11.08
C ASP A 185 6.21 -15.31 9.96
N GLY A 186 5.12 -14.62 9.63
CA GLY A 186 4.23 -14.96 8.52
C GLY A 186 4.95 -14.83 7.17
N LEU A 187 5.66 -13.72 6.97
CA LEU A 187 6.46 -13.49 5.76
C LEU A 187 7.52 -14.58 5.55
N LYS A 188 8.25 -14.95 6.60
CA LYS A 188 9.29 -15.99 6.56
C LYS A 188 8.75 -17.37 6.16
N SER A 189 7.61 -17.76 6.74
CA SER A 189 6.94 -19.02 6.41
C SER A 189 6.46 -19.06 4.94
N ILE A 190 5.84 -17.97 4.48
CA ILE A 190 5.34 -17.85 3.11
C ILE A 190 6.51 -17.82 2.12
N SER A 191 7.56 -17.05 2.39
CA SER A 191 8.80 -16.99 1.61
C SER A 191 9.42 -18.37 1.44
N GLY A 192 9.60 -19.12 2.54
CA GLY A 192 10.09 -20.50 2.51
C GLY A 192 9.26 -21.41 1.62
N SER A 193 7.93 -21.33 1.74
CA SER A 193 7.00 -22.11 0.93
C SER A 193 7.07 -21.78 -0.57
N LEU A 194 7.15 -20.50 -0.92
CA LEU A 194 7.29 -20.03 -2.30
C LEU A 194 8.61 -20.49 -2.93
N MET A 195 9.72 -20.34 -2.20
CA MET A 195 11.03 -20.81 -2.67
C MET A 195 11.04 -22.33 -2.90
N ASP A 196 10.41 -23.10 -2.01
CA ASP A 196 10.31 -24.55 -2.13
C ASP A 196 9.50 -24.98 -3.35
N LEU A 197 8.43 -24.25 -3.71
CA LEU A 197 7.64 -24.52 -4.92
C LEU A 197 8.51 -24.38 -6.18
N ILE A 198 9.31 -23.32 -6.27
CA ILE A 198 10.19 -23.09 -7.43
C ILE A 198 11.32 -24.11 -7.48
N LYS A 199 11.97 -24.40 -6.34
CA LYS A 199 13.10 -25.34 -6.28
C LYS A 199 12.71 -26.79 -6.61
N LYS A 200 11.44 -27.17 -6.40
CA LYS A 200 10.89 -28.50 -6.69
C LYS A 200 10.22 -28.59 -8.07
N ALA A 201 10.19 -27.50 -8.84
CA ALA A 201 9.56 -27.49 -10.15
C ALA A 201 10.33 -28.36 -11.15
N ASP A 202 9.61 -29.12 -11.97
CA ASP A 202 10.20 -29.89 -13.05
C ASP A 202 10.49 -28.96 -14.23
N VAL A 203 11.74 -28.93 -14.72
CA VAL A 203 12.13 -28.11 -15.86
C VAL A 203 11.64 -28.76 -17.16
N PRO A 204 10.78 -28.09 -17.96
CA PRO A 204 10.30 -28.61 -19.23
C PRO A 204 11.45 -29.03 -20.18
N PRO A 205 11.31 -30.15 -20.92
CA PRO A 205 12.31 -30.59 -21.88
C PRO A 205 12.70 -29.52 -22.90
N ASP A 206 11.73 -28.72 -23.40
CA ASP A 206 12.01 -27.66 -24.38
C ASP A 206 12.93 -26.57 -23.83
N ILE A 207 12.81 -26.23 -22.54
CA ILE A 207 13.68 -25.26 -21.85
C ILE A 207 15.06 -25.88 -21.68
N ASN A 208 15.11 -27.12 -21.16
CA ASN A 208 16.36 -27.86 -20.98
C ASN A 208 17.17 -27.95 -22.28
N ASP A 209 16.52 -28.37 -23.36
CA ASP A 209 17.14 -28.55 -24.67
C ASP A 209 17.65 -27.21 -25.22
N SER A 210 16.86 -26.14 -25.10
CA SER A 210 17.25 -24.79 -25.53
C SER A 210 18.46 -24.25 -24.75
N ILE A 211 18.50 -24.45 -23.42
CA ILE A 211 19.64 -24.06 -22.57
C ILE A 211 20.90 -24.77 -23.03
N PHE A 212 20.84 -26.10 -23.18
CA PHE A 212 22.03 -26.88 -23.53
C PHE A 212 22.46 -26.71 -24.99
N GLU A 213 21.54 -26.42 -25.91
CA GLU A 213 21.88 -26.05 -27.28
C GLU A 213 22.74 -24.77 -27.31
N VAL A 214 22.30 -23.72 -26.63
CA VAL A 214 23.03 -22.45 -26.56
C VAL A 214 24.35 -22.61 -25.79
N PHE A 215 24.33 -23.33 -24.65
CA PHE A 215 25.52 -23.64 -23.88
C PHE A 215 26.59 -24.33 -24.74
N ASN A 216 26.22 -25.41 -25.44
CA ASN A 216 27.15 -26.18 -26.24
C ASN A 216 27.68 -25.36 -27.43
N ARG A 217 26.88 -24.42 -27.97
CA ARG A 217 27.32 -23.51 -29.05
C ARG A 217 28.36 -22.49 -28.58
N ILE A 218 28.24 -21.97 -27.36
CA ILE A 218 29.15 -20.93 -26.83
C ILE A 218 30.43 -21.56 -26.28
N PHE A 219 30.33 -22.71 -25.60
CA PHE A 219 31.44 -23.30 -24.84
C PHE A 219 32.01 -24.58 -25.49
N VAL A 220 31.93 -24.70 -26.83
CA VAL A 220 32.29 -25.89 -27.65
C VAL A 220 33.63 -26.54 -27.26
N SER A 221 34.62 -25.77 -26.81
CA SER A 221 36.01 -26.21 -26.57
C SER A 221 36.48 -26.20 -25.10
N ARG A 222 35.60 -25.91 -24.13
CA ARG A 222 36.01 -25.63 -22.73
C ARG A 222 35.22 -26.39 -21.64
N SER A 223 34.52 -27.48 -21.96
CA SER A 223 33.44 -28.01 -21.11
C SER A 223 33.82 -28.52 -19.72
N ASP A 224 35.04 -29.05 -19.51
CA ASP A 224 35.32 -29.89 -18.34
C ASP A 224 35.87 -29.13 -17.13
N ASP A 225 36.49 -27.95 -17.33
CA ASP A 225 37.02 -27.08 -16.26
C ASP A 225 36.29 -25.73 -16.13
N LEU A 226 35.26 -25.49 -16.95
CA LEU A 226 34.53 -24.21 -16.98
C LEU A 226 33.67 -24.03 -15.73
N ARG A 227 33.83 -22.87 -15.09
CA ARG A 227 32.98 -22.39 -13.99
C ARG A 227 32.10 -21.26 -14.51
N LEU A 228 30.83 -21.26 -14.11
CA LEU A 228 29.83 -20.27 -14.52
C LEU A 228 29.35 -19.43 -13.33
N ALA A 229 28.99 -18.18 -13.59
CA ALA A 229 28.14 -17.37 -12.72
C ALA A 229 26.72 -17.38 -13.27
N VAL A 230 25.76 -17.72 -12.41
CA VAL A 230 24.33 -17.71 -12.71
C VAL A 230 23.70 -16.56 -11.91
N ARG A 231 23.28 -15.49 -12.59
CA ARG A 231 22.85 -14.22 -12.02
C ARG A 231 21.39 -13.93 -12.36
N SER A 232 20.69 -13.19 -11.49
CA SER A 232 19.40 -12.60 -11.79
C SER A 232 19.51 -11.54 -12.87
N SER A 233 18.45 -11.38 -13.67
CA SER A 233 18.28 -10.29 -14.63
C SER A 233 16.78 -10.04 -14.79
N ALA A 234 16.12 -9.50 -13.77
CA ALA A 234 14.68 -9.21 -13.83
C ALA A 234 14.37 -8.00 -14.73
N VAL A 235 13.15 -7.93 -15.27
CA VAL A 235 12.73 -6.84 -16.20
C VAL A 235 12.81 -5.46 -15.56
N HIS A 236 12.47 -5.35 -14.27
CA HIS A 236 12.53 -4.09 -13.51
C HIS A 236 13.76 -3.96 -12.60
N GLU A 237 14.70 -4.92 -12.64
CA GLU A 237 15.98 -4.80 -11.93
C GLU A 237 16.86 -3.77 -12.63
N ASP A 238 17.62 -2.96 -11.88
CA ASP A 238 18.47 -1.88 -12.39
C ASP A 238 17.74 -0.83 -13.27
N SER A 239 16.47 -0.56 -12.96
CA SER A 239 15.63 0.50 -13.56
C SER A 239 15.43 1.67 -12.58
N GLU A 240 14.22 2.25 -12.48
CA GLU A 240 13.84 3.14 -11.37
C GLU A 240 13.93 2.42 -10.00
N CYS A 241 13.83 1.08 -10.00
CA CYS A 241 14.07 0.22 -8.85
C CYS A 241 15.36 -0.57 -9.07
N SER A 242 16.37 -0.45 -8.19
CA SER A 242 17.62 -1.20 -8.38
C SER A 242 17.50 -2.69 -8.09
N PHE A 243 16.67 -3.10 -7.11
CA PHE A 243 16.71 -4.45 -6.54
C PHE A 243 18.11 -4.88 -6.07
N ALA A 244 18.97 -3.92 -5.71
CA ALA A 244 20.35 -4.14 -5.34
C ALA A 244 20.47 -5.16 -4.19
N GLY A 245 21.15 -6.29 -4.45
CA GLY A 245 21.44 -7.32 -3.46
C GLY A 245 20.24 -8.14 -2.98
N GLN A 246 19.08 -8.02 -3.65
CA GLN A 246 17.86 -8.71 -3.23
C GLN A 246 17.76 -10.13 -3.79
N TYR A 247 18.33 -10.36 -4.98
CA TYR A 247 18.32 -11.66 -5.64
C TYR A 247 19.65 -12.39 -5.48
N THR A 248 19.58 -13.72 -5.57
CA THR A 248 20.76 -14.58 -5.40
C THR A 248 21.56 -14.66 -6.69
N THR A 249 22.87 -14.48 -6.57
CA THR A 249 23.85 -14.90 -7.58
C THR A 249 24.51 -16.20 -7.13
N VAL A 250 24.60 -17.19 -8.00
CA VAL A 250 25.29 -18.46 -7.73
C VAL A 250 26.59 -18.48 -8.52
N LEU A 251 27.72 -18.46 -7.82
CA LEU A 251 29.06 -18.46 -8.40
C LEU A 251 29.64 -19.88 -8.50
N ASN A 252 30.64 -20.07 -9.35
CA ASN A 252 31.40 -21.32 -9.51
C ASN A 252 30.56 -22.56 -9.93
N VAL A 253 29.49 -22.34 -10.68
CA VAL A 253 28.55 -23.38 -11.13
C VAL A 253 29.17 -24.25 -12.22
N GLN A 254 29.03 -25.57 -12.08
CA GLN A 254 29.41 -26.54 -13.12
C GLN A 254 28.24 -26.77 -14.07
N LYS A 255 28.54 -27.28 -15.28
CA LYS A 255 27.52 -27.67 -16.26
C LYS A 255 26.44 -28.60 -15.68
N THR A 256 26.83 -29.54 -14.81
CA THR A 256 25.91 -30.50 -14.17
C THR A 256 24.91 -29.83 -13.22
N ASP A 257 25.29 -28.69 -12.64
CA ASP A 257 24.53 -28.00 -11.60
C ASP A 257 23.73 -26.81 -12.17
N LEU A 258 23.80 -26.59 -13.49
CA LEU A 258 23.25 -25.41 -14.16
C LEU A 258 21.73 -25.29 -13.99
N LEU A 259 20.98 -26.37 -14.19
CA LEU A 259 19.51 -26.34 -14.03
C LEU A 259 19.11 -26.10 -12.57
N GLN A 260 19.81 -26.71 -11.62
CA GLN A 260 19.55 -26.49 -10.20
C GLN A 260 19.86 -25.04 -9.81
N SER A 261 20.94 -24.49 -10.35
CA SER A 261 21.34 -23.09 -10.12
C SER A 261 20.34 -22.12 -10.75
N TYR A 262 19.82 -22.44 -11.94
CA TYR A 262 18.71 -21.71 -12.57
C TYR A 262 17.48 -21.66 -11.66
N LEU A 263 17.02 -22.80 -11.12
CA LEU A 263 15.89 -22.83 -10.19
C LEU A 263 16.18 -22.08 -8.88
N ASN A 264 17.42 -22.14 -8.36
CA ASN A 264 17.81 -21.40 -7.17
C ASN A 264 17.75 -19.88 -7.38
N VAL A 265 18.21 -19.39 -8.55
CA VAL A 265 18.11 -17.97 -8.90
C VAL A 265 16.65 -17.56 -9.06
N LEU A 266 15.82 -18.35 -9.72
CA LEU A 266 14.37 -18.07 -9.81
C LEU A 266 13.71 -18.04 -8.43
N ALA A 267 14.05 -18.99 -7.55
CA ALA A 267 13.52 -19.04 -6.20
C ALA A 267 13.90 -17.81 -5.37
N SER A 268 15.07 -17.19 -5.65
CA SER A 268 15.53 -16.00 -4.94
C SER A 268 14.59 -14.79 -5.07
N LYS A 269 13.74 -14.79 -6.12
CA LYS A 269 12.65 -13.83 -6.31
C LYS A 269 11.67 -13.77 -5.12
N TYR A 270 11.58 -14.86 -4.36
CA TYR A 270 10.65 -15.03 -3.25
C TYR A 270 11.32 -15.04 -1.87
N THR A 271 12.57 -14.58 -1.76
CA THR A 271 13.21 -14.34 -0.45
C THR A 271 12.46 -13.25 0.33
N GLU A 272 12.59 -13.25 1.65
CA GLU A 272 11.95 -12.25 2.52
C GLU A 272 12.32 -10.82 2.11
N GLN A 273 13.58 -10.60 1.75
CA GLN A 273 14.09 -9.29 1.33
C GLN A 273 13.51 -8.88 -0.04
N ALA A 274 13.55 -9.77 -1.03
CA ALA A 274 13.01 -9.51 -2.36
C ALA A 274 11.49 -9.24 -2.34
N LEU A 275 10.73 -10.00 -1.54
CA LEU A 275 9.30 -9.78 -1.35
C LEU A 275 9.03 -8.42 -0.69
N SER A 276 9.73 -8.11 0.40
CA SER A 276 9.58 -6.83 1.10
C SER A 276 9.89 -5.64 0.18
N TYR A 277 10.99 -5.71 -0.56
CA TYR A 277 11.38 -4.65 -1.50
C TYR A 277 10.33 -4.49 -2.62
N ARG A 278 9.92 -5.59 -3.25
CA ARG A 278 8.92 -5.56 -4.34
C ARG A 278 7.59 -4.97 -3.89
N ILE A 279 7.10 -5.39 -2.71
CA ILE A 279 5.85 -4.88 -2.14
C ILE A 279 5.98 -3.39 -1.79
N ASN A 280 7.10 -2.98 -1.21
CA ASN A 280 7.36 -1.57 -0.87
C ASN A 280 7.54 -0.67 -2.11
N ALA A 281 8.06 -1.21 -3.21
CA ALA A 281 8.13 -0.53 -4.49
C ALA A 281 6.77 -0.45 -5.21
N GLY A 282 5.80 -1.30 -4.84
CA GLY A 282 4.50 -1.34 -5.48
C GLY A 282 4.46 -2.11 -6.80
N LEU A 283 5.30 -3.13 -6.92
CA LEU A 283 5.41 -3.94 -8.13
C LEU A 283 4.70 -5.29 -7.94
N SER A 284 4.00 -5.75 -8.98
CA SER A 284 3.40 -7.09 -8.98
C SER A 284 4.47 -8.17 -9.20
N ASP A 285 4.10 -9.41 -8.92
CA ASP A 285 4.97 -10.56 -9.15
C ASP A 285 5.34 -10.68 -10.64
N GLU A 286 4.38 -10.46 -11.52
CA GLU A 286 4.51 -10.59 -12.97
C GLU A 286 5.28 -9.43 -13.62
N GLU A 287 5.23 -8.22 -13.04
CA GLU A 287 6.05 -7.09 -13.50
C GLU A 287 7.53 -7.32 -13.22
N THR A 288 7.86 -8.09 -12.19
CA THR A 288 9.25 -8.43 -11.82
C THR A 288 9.69 -9.78 -12.39
N ALA A 289 9.21 -10.12 -13.59
CA ALA A 289 9.59 -11.37 -14.25
C ALA A 289 11.11 -11.51 -14.37
N MET A 290 11.62 -12.68 -14.00
CA MET A 290 13.05 -12.95 -13.85
C MET A 290 13.59 -13.69 -15.08
N ALA A 291 14.51 -13.06 -15.81
CA ALA A 291 15.44 -13.80 -16.66
C ALA A 291 16.70 -14.18 -15.86
N VAL A 292 17.47 -15.13 -16.35
CA VAL A 292 18.69 -15.61 -15.69
C VAL A 292 19.87 -15.51 -16.63
N LEU A 293 20.85 -14.70 -16.24
CA LEU A 293 22.10 -14.48 -16.96
C LEU A 293 23.11 -15.55 -16.57
N VAL A 294 23.68 -16.25 -17.56
CA VAL A 294 24.70 -17.29 -17.37
C VAL A 294 25.96 -16.86 -18.09
N VAL A 295 27.01 -16.56 -17.34
CA VAL A 295 28.30 -16.09 -17.87
C VAL A 295 29.47 -16.92 -17.34
N GLU A 296 30.58 -16.94 -18.05
CA GLU A 296 31.86 -17.50 -17.58
C GLU A 296 32.33 -16.79 -16.30
N MET A 297 32.84 -17.55 -15.32
CA MET A 297 33.47 -16.98 -14.13
C MET A 297 34.80 -16.34 -14.50
N VAL A 298 35.02 -15.13 -13.98
CA VAL A 298 36.29 -14.43 -14.09
C VAL A 298 37.11 -14.69 -12.83
N ASP A 299 38.32 -15.23 -13.00
CA ASP A 299 39.30 -15.35 -11.93
C ASP A 299 40.01 -14.00 -11.73
N SER A 300 39.61 -13.26 -10.70
CA SER A 300 39.97 -11.86 -10.50
C SER A 300 41.08 -11.65 -9.46
N LEU A 301 42.12 -10.91 -9.84
CA LEU A 301 43.15 -10.41 -8.91
C LEU A 301 42.63 -9.24 -8.08
N ALA A 302 41.88 -8.36 -8.74
CA ALA A 302 41.18 -7.23 -8.14
C ALA A 302 39.83 -7.07 -8.84
N SER A 303 38.87 -6.52 -8.14
CA SER A 303 37.55 -6.19 -8.69
C SER A 303 36.97 -4.99 -7.97
N GLY A 304 35.91 -4.43 -8.52
CA GLY A 304 35.41 -3.18 -7.99
C GLY A 304 34.22 -2.61 -8.72
N VAL A 305 33.90 -1.38 -8.32
CA VAL A 305 32.82 -0.58 -8.87
C VAL A 305 33.37 0.77 -9.30
N VAL A 306 32.93 1.27 -10.45
CA VAL A 306 33.18 2.64 -10.89
C VAL A 306 31.88 3.43 -10.85
N TYR A 307 31.90 4.56 -10.17
CA TYR A 307 30.86 5.57 -10.23
C TYR A 307 31.31 6.72 -11.11
N THR A 308 30.60 6.96 -12.22
CA THR A 308 30.98 8.06 -13.11
C THR A 308 30.69 9.42 -12.50
N VAL A 309 29.78 9.55 -11.54
CA VAL A 309 29.64 10.76 -10.69
C VAL A 309 29.50 10.34 -9.24
N SER A 310 29.68 11.25 -8.30
CA SER A 310 29.42 10.92 -6.89
C SER A 310 27.91 10.64 -6.68
N PRO A 311 27.52 9.49 -6.10
CA PRO A 311 26.11 9.20 -5.84
C PRO A 311 25.55 10.00 -4.65
N ALA A 312 26.42 10.49 -3.76
CA ALA A 312 26.04 11.20 -2.54
C ALA A 312 26.20 12.73 -2.62
N PHE A 313 27.01 13.24 -3.55
CA PHE A 313 27.32 14.67 -3.66
C PHE A 313 27.27 15.10 -5.13
N ASP A 314 27.00 16.37 -5.39
CA ASP A 314 27.03 16.95 -6.75
C ASP A 314 28.47 17.19 -7.26
N ASP A 315 29.30 16.13 -7.27
CA ASP A 315 30.60 16.13 -7.95
C ASP A 315 30.46 15.46 -9.32
N THR A 316 30.35 16.31 -10.34
CA THR A 316 30.30 15.92 -11.75
C THR A 316 31.66 16.02 -12.44
N CYS A 317 32.69 16.51 -11.74
CA CYS A 317 34.04 16.71 -12.29
C CYS A 317 34.90 15.45 -12.18
N HIS A 318 34.64 14.62 -11.17
CA HIS A 318 35.42 13.41 -10.90
C HIS A 318 34.61 12.13 -11.10
N LEU A 319 35.35 11.06 -11.38
CA LEU A 319 34.90 9.68 -11.40
C LEU A 319 35.59 8.93 -10.24
N PHE A 320 34.87 8.01 -9.61
CA PHE A 320 35.35 7.29 -8.43
C PHE A 320 35.48 5.80 -8.71
N ILE A 321 36.68 5.24 -8.48
CA ILE A 321 36.95 3.80 -8.62
C ILE A 321 37.08 3.20 -7.23
N HIS A 322 36.16 2.33 -6.85
CA HIS A 322 36.21 1.51 -5.65
C HIS A 322 36.84 0.17 -5.98
N ALA A 323 37.92 -0.22 -5.32
CA ALA A 323 38.65 -1.46 -5.61
C ALA A 323 38.87 -2.31 -4.35
N VAL A 324 38.79 -3.63 -4.52
CA VAL A 324 39.12 -4.65 -3.50
C VAL A 324 39.96 -5.78 -4.12
N HIS A 325 40.69 -6.51 -3.27
CA HIS A 325 41.41 -7.72 -3.69
C HIS A 325 40.44 -8.88 -3.94
N GLY A 326 40.70 -9.69 -4.96
CA GLY A 326 39.91 -10.88 -5.23
C GLY A 326 38.54 -10.58 -5.86
N GLN A 327 37.50 -11.29 -5.40
CA GLN A 327 36.13 -11.18 -5.93
C GLN A 327 35.37 -10.01 -5.31
N GLY A 328 34.45 -9.42 -6.08
CA GLY A 328 33.77 -8.18 -5.71
C GLY A 328 32.61 -8.35 -4.73
N ASP A 329 32.20 -9.58 -4.40
CA ASP A 329 31.01 -9.85 -3.59
C ASP A 329 31.08 -9.20 -2.19
N ASP A 330 32.27 -9.18 -1.57
CA ASP A 330 32.50 -8.56 -0.27
C ASP A 330 32.40 -7.02 -0.29
N LEU A 331 32.65 -6.39 -1.46
CA LEU A 331 32.48 -4.96 -1.65
C LEU A 331 31.00 -4.60 -1.72
N VAL A 332 30.25 -5.28 -2.60
CA VAL A 332 28.85 -4.94 -2.87
C VAL A 332 27.93 -5.37 -1.72
N SER A 333 28.29 -6.42 -0.98
CA SER A 333 27.60 -6.83 0.25
C SER A 333 27.89 -5.92 1.45
N GLY A 334 28.84 -4.98 1.35
CA GLY A 334 29.14 -3.99 2.38
C GLY A 334 29.98 -4.51 3.56
N ARG A 335 30.69 -5.63 3.39
CA ARG A 335 31.50 -6.27 4.44
C ARG A 335 32.93 -5.75 4.55
N THR A 336 33.43 -5.13 3.48
CA THR A 336 34.81 -4.63 3.39
C THR A 336 34.85 -3.15 3.01
N ILE A 337 35.89 -2.45 3.46
CA ILE A 337 36.17 -1.07 3.07
C ILE A 337 37.04 -1.07 1.80
N PRO A 338 36.57 -0.51 0.66
CA PRO A 338 37.36 -0.46 -0.57
C PRO A 338 38.46 0.61 -0.53
N GLU A 339 39.48 0.43 -1.37
CA GLU A 339 40.32 1.53 -1.83
C GLU A 339 39.49 2.42 -2.78
N VAL A 340 39.56 3.75 -2.62
CA VAL A 340 38.82 4.70 -3.46
C VAL A 340 39.77 5.64 -4.18
N LEU A 341 39.76 5.58 -5.51
CA LEU A 341 40.57 6.43 -6.38
C LEU A 341 39.69 7.46 -7.07
N ALA A 342 40.01 8.74 -6.96
CA ALA A 342 39.36 9.82 -7.70
C ALA A 342 40.11 10.12 -9.01
N ILE A 343 39.38 10.20 -10.13
CA ILE A 343 39.93 10.49 -11.46
C ILE A 343 39.26 11.75 -12.03
N ASP A 344 40.05 12.71 -12.52
CA ASP A 344 39.52 13.87 -13.24
C ASP A 344 38.93 13.45 -14.60
N LYS A 345 37.67 13.81 -14.88
CA LYS A 345 37.00 13.42 -16.14
C LYS A 345 37.56 14.11 -17.38
N LYS A 346 37.97 15.38 -17.27
CA LYS A 346 38.44 16.19 -18.41
C LYS A 346 39.79 15.69 -18.91
N ASN A 347 40.67 15.35 -17.98
CA ASN A 347 41.97 14.75 -18.21
C ASN A 347 42.10 13.51 -17.32
N PRO A 348 41.71 12.31 -17.81
CA PRO A 348 41.73 11.05 -17.07
C PRO A 348 43.11 10.77 -16.44
N SER A 349 43.27 11.25 -15.22
CA SER A 349 44.48 11.22 -14.42
C SER A 349 44.07 11.12 -12.97
N LEU A 350 44.84 10.33 -12.23
CA LEU A 350 44.60 10.05 -10.82
C LEU A 350 44.88 11.30 -9.99
N CYS A 351 43.92 11.68 -9.16
CA CYS A 351 44.09 12.75 -8.19
C CYS A 351 45.13 12.35 -7.13
N GLU A 352 45.92 13.31 -6.64
CA GLU A 352 46.97 13.04 -5.62
C GLU A 352 46.38 12.75 -4.23
N SER A 353 45.10 13.04 -4.04
CA SER A 353 44.33 12.76 -2.83
C SER A 353 43.07 11.97 -3.15
N ASP A 354 42.62 11.18 -2.18
CA ASP A 354 41.31 10.53 -2.21
C ASP A 354 40.17 11.56 -2.12
N PRO A 355 38.89 11.14 -2.26
CA PRO A 355 37.72 12.02 -2.13
C PRO A 355 37.53 12.66 -0.74
N HIS A 356 38.39 12.33 0.22
CA HIS A 356 38.36 12.81 1.60
C HIS A 356 39.56 13.70 1.93
N GLY A 357 40.41 14.01 0.94
CA GLY A 357 41.56 14.91 1.07
C GLY A 357 42.81 14.24 1.67
N ILE A 358 42.84 12.91 1.73
CA ILE A 358 43.99 12.13 2.21
C ILE A 358 44.92 11.84 1.03
N ALA A 359 46.21 12.15 1.17
CA ALA A 359 47.19 11.87 0.13
C ALA A 359 47.35 10.36 -0.12
N LEU A 360 47.24 9.93 -1.38
CA LEU A 360 47.33 8.52 -1.79
C LEU A 360 48.80 8.07 -1.89
N ASP A 361 49.15 6.91 -1.32
CA ASP A 361 50.43 6.25 -1.62
C ASP A 361 50.30 5.40 -2.88
N LEU A 362 50.73 5.98 -4.01
CA LEU A 362 50.67 5.37 -5.34
C LEU A 362 51.48 4.06 -5.51
N LYS A 363 52.29 3.68 -4.51
CA LYS A 363 53.07 2.41 -4.55
C LYS A 363 52.30 1.21 -3.99
N THR A 364 51.22 1.44 -3.26
CA THR A 364 50.43 0.40 -2.59
C THR A 364 49.04 0.22 -3.19
N THR A 365 48.72 0.92 -4.27
CA THR A 365 47.39 0.87 -4.90
C THR A 365 47.15 -0.48 -5.57
N LEU A 366 45.91 -0.97 -5.50
CA LEU A 366 45.48 -2.22 -6.14
C LEU A 366 45.62 -2.18 -7.66
N LEU A 367 45.38 -1.02 -8.24
CA LEU A 367 45.49 -0.75 -9.66
C LEU A 367 46.75 0.06 -9.97
N THR A 368 47.42 -0.26 -11.07
CA THR A 368 48.44 0.63 -11.63
C THR A 368 47.80 1.90 -12.21
N SER A 369 48.54 3.01 -12.28
CA SER A 369 48.02 4.26 -12.86
C SER A 369 47.56 4.09 -14.31
N SER A 370 48.15 3.17 -15.07
CA SER A 370 47.68 2.85 -16.44
C SER A 370 46.34 2.14 -16.40
N GLN A 371 46.19 1.10 -15.57
CA GLN A 371 44.93 0.36 -15.46
C GLN A 371 43.79 1.24 -14.94
N ALA A 372 44.03 2.09 -13.94
CA ALA A 372 43.05 3.04 -13.44
C ALA A 372 42.60 4.02 -14.54
N LYS A 373 43.54 4.50 -15.36
CA LYS A 373 43.25 5.37 -16.50
C LYS A 373 42.46 4.65 -17.60
N ASP A 374 42.83 3.42 -17.95
CA ASP A 374 42.14 2.64 -18.98
C ASP A 374 40.71 2.31 -18.55
N LEU A 375 40.53 1.96 -17.27
CA LEU A 375 39.22 1.74 -16.66
C LEU A 375 38.37 3.02 -16.70
N ALA A 376 38.93 4.17 -16.30
CA ALA A 376 38.23 5.45 -16.35
C ALA A 376 37.85 5.86 -17.78
N CYS A 377 38.75 5.69 -18.75
CA CYS A 377 38.46 5.98 -20.16
C CYS A 377 37.29 5.13 -20.68
N ASN A 378 37.25 3.85 -20.34
CA ASN A 378 36.16 2.97 -20.75
C ASN A 378 34.85 3.29 -20.00
N ALA A 379 34.91 3.63 -18.72
CA ALA A 379 33.74 4.08 -17.97
C ALA A 379 33.10 5.35 -18.55
N LEU A 380 33.92 6.32 -19.00
CA LEU A 380 33.43 7.51 -19.69
C LEU A 380 32.80 7.19 -21.06
N ARG A 381 33.32 6.18 -21.78
CA ARG A 381 32.70 5.68 -23.01
C ARG A 381 31.33 5.06 -22.75
N ILE A 382 31.19 4.33 -21.64
CA ILE A 382 29.92 3.74 -21.18
C ILE A 382 28.92 4.86 -20.83
N GLU A 383 29.31 5.82 -19.99
CA GLU A 383 28.48 7.00 -19.65
C GLU A 383 28.02 7.76 -20.90
N THR A 384 28.91 7.98 -21.86
CA THR A 384 28.56 8.65 -23.12
C THR A 384 27.57 7.84 -23.96
N HIS A 385 27.65 6.50 -23.92
CA HIS A 385 26.77 5.63 -24.68
C HIS A 385 25.34 5.62 -24.14
N PHE A 386 25.19 5.52 -22.81
CA PHE A 386 23.90 5.52 -22.14
C PHE A 386 23.31 6.93 -21.98
N GLY A 387 24.15 7.98 -22.04
CA GLY A 387 23.72 9.37 -21.97
C GLY A 387 23.41 9.85 -20.54
N GLU A 388 23.75 9.04 -19.54
CA GLU A 388 23.52 9.30 -18.12
C GLU A 388 24.67 8.74 -17.27
N ALA A 389 24.75 9.20 -16.01
CA ALA A 389 25.75 8.70 -15.07
C ALA A 389 25.56 7.21 -14.82
N CYS A 390 26.68 6.50 -14.62
CA CYS A 390 26.68 5.04 -14.55
C CYS A 390 27.38 4.51 -13.28
N ASP A 391 26.89 3.39 -12.80
CA ASP A 391 27.51 2.47 -11.86
C ASP A 391 27.96 1.22 -12.64
N ILE A 392 29.27 0.92 -12.61
CA ILE A 392 29.89 -0.09 -13.48
C ILE A 392 30.70 -1.08 -12.63
N GLU A 393 30.35 -2.36 -12.70
CA GLU A 393 31.11 -3.45 -12.08
C GLU A 393 32.23 -3.93 -13.02
N TRP A 394 33.42 -4.12 -12.48
CA TRP A 394 34.60 -4.55 -13.24
C TRP A 394 35.46 -5.56 -12.46
N ALA A 395 36.24 -6.33 -13.20
CA ALA A 395 37.26 -7.23 -12.67
C ALA A 395 38.56 -7.14 -13.46
N LEU A 396 39.69 -7.29 -12.77
CA LEU A 396 41.01 -7.46 -13.34
C LEU A 396 41.38 -8.94 -13.29
N THR A 397 41.55 -9.56 -14.45
CA THR A 397 41.88 -10.99 -14.56
C THR A 397 43.29 -11.30 -14.06
N GLY A 398 43.58 -12.59 -13.83
CA GLY A 398 44.94 -13.10 -13.63
C GLY A 398 45.95 -12.74 -14.73
N SER A 399 45.48 -12.50 -15.96
CA SER A 399 46.32 -12.03 -17.09
C SER A 399 46.59 -10.52 -17.07
N GLY A 400 45.95 -9.77 -16.17
CA GLY A 400 46.05 -8.31 -16.09
C GLY A 400 45.12 -7.56 -17.04
N GLU A 401 44.12 -8.24 -17.60
CA GLU A 401 43.12 -7.65 -18.50
C GLU A 401 41.89 -7.17 -17.71
N LEU A 402 41.32 -6.04 -18.11
CA LEU A 402 40.07 -5.52 -17.53
C LEU A 402 38.88 -6.20 -18.20
N MET A 403 37.90 -6.62 -17.39
CA MET A 403 36.62 -7.14 -17.84
C MET A 403 35.48 -6.37 -17.18
N PHE A 404 34.44 -6.07 -17.95
CA PHE A 404 33.24 -5.39 -17.49
C PHE A 404 32.15 -6.42 -17.21
N LEU A 405 31.59 -6.38 -16.00
CA LEU A 405 30.68 -7.40 -15.48
C LEU A 405 29.22 -6.93 -15.46
N GLN A 406 29.00 -5.62 -15.30
CA GLN A 406 27.68 -5.00 -15.26
C GLN A 406 27.80 -3.48 -15.49
N SER A 407 26.73 -2.86 -16.00
CA SER A 407 26.55 -1.41 -16.02
C SER A 407 25.08 -1.08 -15.74
N ARG A 408 24.83 -0.03 -14.95
CA ARG A 408 23.49 0.47 -14.68
C ARG A 408 23.46 2.00 -14.50
N PRO A 409 22.32 2.65 -14.74
CA PRO A 409 22.11 4.06 -14.41
C PRO A 409 22.41 4.39 -12.95
N LEU A 410 22.96 5.59 -12.71
CA LEU A 410 23.22 6.13 -11.38
C LEU A 410 22.42 7.42 -11.16
N HIS A 411 21.47 7.37 -10.24
CA HIS A 411 20.68 8.53 -9.82
C HIS A 411 21.32 9.25 -8.63
N THR A 412 21.53 10.57 -8.71
CA THR A 412 22.10 11.38 -7.62
C THR A 412 21.02 11.89 -6.66
N GLN A 413 21.29 11.82 -5.36
CA GLN A 413 20.28 12.12 -4.34
C GLN A 413 20.05 13.64 -4.14
N GLN A 414 21.02 14.49 -4.52
CA GLN A 414 20.98 15.93 -4.22
C GLN A 414 19.86 16.68 -4.96
N ALA A 415 19.49 16.24 -6.17
CA ALA A 415 18.34 16.79 -6.90
C ALA A 415 16.99 16.63 -6.15
N LEU A 416 16.88 15.65 -5.25
CA LEU A 416 15.69 15.46 -4.41
C LEU A 416 15.64 16.48 -3.26
N PHE A 417 16.79 16.94 -2.77
CA PHE A 417 16.89 17.86 -1.63
C PHE A 417 16.90 19.35 -2.03
N ASP A 418 17.25 19.69 -3.27
CA ASP A 418 17.21 21.08 -3.78
C ASP A 418 15.78 21.67 -3.86
N SER A 419 14.75 20.83 -3.70
CA SER A 419 13.34 21.23 -3.74
C SER A 419 12.70 21.49 -2.36
N ALA A 420 13.43 21.23 -1.26
CA ALA A 420 12.95 21.48 0.09
C ALA A 420 13.59 22.76 0.65
N ASP A 421 12.77 23.72 1.08
CA ASP A 421 13.21 24.86 1.90
C ASP A 421 13.87 24.30 3.18
N GLN A 422 15.19 24.19 3.18
CA GLN A 422 15.93 23.80 4.37
C GLN A 422 15.99 25.01 5.31
N PRO A 423 15.51 24.89 6.56
CA PRO A 423 15.73 25.95 7.53
C PRO A 423 17.23 26.08 7.80
N GLU A 424 17.78 27.29 7.62
CA GLU A 424 19.12 27.63 8.10
C GLU A 424 19.17 27.35 9.61
N VAL A 425 19.97 26.36 10.01
CA VAL A 425 20.23 26.10 11.42
C VAL A 425 21.18 27.20 11.91
N GLU A 426 20.72 28.06 12.82
CA GLU A 426 21.60 28.98 13.54
C GLU A 426 22.71 28.17 14.22
N ASP A 427 23.95 28.56 13.94
CA ASP A 427 25.22 28.04 14.46
C ASP A 427 25.15 27.88 15.99
N THR A 428 24.64 26.74 16.45
CA THR A 428 24.44 26.47 17.86
C THR A 428 25.65 25.70 18.37
N LEU A 429 26.16 26.15 19.52
CA LEU A 429 27.31 25.63 20.28
C LEU A 429 27.11 24.18 20.81
N ILE A 430 26.37 23.33 20.10
CA ILE A 430 26.07 21.96 20.51
C ILE A 430 27.25 21.09 20.13
N GLN A 431 27.84 20.41 21.13
CA GLN A 431 28.92 19.49 20.85
C GLN A 431 28.38 18.21 20.20
N PRO A 432 29.00 17.75 19.09
CA PRO A 432 28.60 16.52 18.43
C PRO A 432 28.89 15.31 19.33
N LEU A 433 27.98 14.34 19.33
CA LEU A 433 28.17 13.04 19.99
C LEU A 433 29.25 12.23 19.25
N LEU A 434 29.20 12.24 17.92
CA LEU A 434 30.28 11.77 17.05
C LEU A 434 30.34 12.61 15.76
N LYS A 435 31.53 12.66 15.16
CA LYS A 435 31.78 13.32 13.88
C LYS A 435 32.77 12.48 13.06
N GLY A 436 32.40 12.12 11.85
CA GLY A 436 33.21 11.27 10.97
C GLY A 436 32.38 10.26 10.17
N GLY A 437 33.07 9.31 9.56
CA GLY A 437 32.47 8.32 8.65
C GLY A 437 32.30 8.83 7.22
N ILE A 438 31.58 8.05 6.43
CA ILE A 438 31.30 8.28 5.01
C ILE A 438 29.78 8.42 4.84
N THR A 439 29.39 9.47 4.13
CA THR A 439 28.01 9.72 3.72
C THR A 439 27.67 8.81 2.56
N ALA A 440 26.92 7.74 2.83
CA ALA A 440 26.45 6.80 1.81
C ALA A 440 25.05 7.16 1.28
N ALA A 441 24.23 7.82 2.10
CA ALA A 441 22.98 8.47 1.68
C ALA A 441 22.78 9.78 2.45
N LEU A 442 22.38 10.83 1.73
CA LEU A 442 22.07 12.16 2.27
C LEU A 442 20.77 12.15 3.08
N GLY A 443 20.62 13.16 3.93
CA GLY A 443 19.41 13.42 4.71
C GLY A 443 19.70 13.76 6.16
N GLN A 444 18.61 14.02 6.90
CA GLN A 444 18.63 14.27 8.33
C GLN A 444 17.59 13.37 8.98
N ALA A 445 17.90 12.85 10.16
CA ALA A 445 16.98 12.00 10.89
C ALA A 445 17.10 12.20 12.39
N VAL A 446 15.99 12.00 13.09
CA VAL A 446 15.94 11.94 14.55
C VAL A 446 15.20 10.67 14.96
N GLY A 447 15.63 10.08 16.06
CA GLY A 447 14.97 8.89 16.60
C GLY A 447 15.75 8.25 17.74
N PRO A 448 15.11 7.33 18.49
CA PRO A 448 15.83 6.47 19.41
C PRO A 448 16.80 5.57 18.65
N ALA A 449 18.04 5.49 19.11
CA ALA A 449 19.04 4.58 18.57
C ALA A 449 18.66 3.14 18.89
N TYR A 450 18.58 2.28 17.88
CA TYR A 450 18.36 0.84 18.04
C TYR A 450 19.64 0.10 17.67
N CYS A 451 20.44 -0.26 18.68
CA CYS A 451 21.69 -0.99 18.50
C CYS A 451 21.40 -2.48 18.28
N LEU A 452 21.76 -3.00 17.10
CA LEU A 452 21.61 -4.41 16.76
C LEU A 452 22.61 -5.27 17.54
N ASP A 453 22.09 -6.23 18.29
CA ASP A 453 22.86 -7.24 19.00
C ASP A 453 22.02 -8.51 19.23
N SER A 454 22.54 -9.47 20.00
CA SER A 454 21.83 -10.72 20.30
C SER A 454 20.56 -10.53 21.15
N ALA A 455 20.45 -9.45 21.91
CA ALA A 455 19.29 -9.11 22.74
C ALA A 455 18.28 -8.25 21.98
N HIS A 456 18.72 -7.49 20.97
CA HIS A 456 17.94 -6.56 20.17
C HIS A 456 18.01 -6.96 18.69
N PRO A 457 17.22 -7.98 18.26
CA PRO A 457 17.28 -8.49 16.91
C PRO A 457 16.57 -7.56 15.89
N LEU A 458 16.84 -7.76 14.61
CA LEU A 458 16.37 -6.91 13.51
C LEU A 458 14.84 -6.83 13.42
N GLU A 459 14.15 -7.93 13.74
CA GLU A 459 12.70 -8.03 13.61
C GLU A 459 11.97 -7.11 14.60
N GLN A 460 12.62 -6.74 15.70
CA GLN A 460 12.05 -5.95 16.80
C GLN A 460 12.32 -4.43 16.70
N VAL A 461 12.92 -3.97 15.59
CA VAL A 461 13.16 -2.53 15.36
C VAL A 461 11.83 -1.75 15.43
N PRO A 462 11.70 -0.77 16.35
CA PRO A 462 10.52 0.08 16.45
C PRO A 462 10.46 1.11 15.32
N GLU A 463 9.26 1.60 15.01
CA GLU A 463 9.03 2.67 14.04
C GLU A 463 9.68 3.99 14.49
N GLY A 464 10.30 4.72 13.55
CA GLY A 464 11.00 5.99 13.77
C GLY A 464 12.41 5.86 14.36
N SER A 465 12.97 4.65 14.46
CA SER A 465 14.28 4.43 15.09
C SER A 465 15.46 4.75 14.18
N ILE A 466 16.60 5.14 14.76
CA ILE A 466 17.88 5.20 14.05
C ILE A 466 18.59 3.86 14.26
N LEU A 467 18.78 3.09 13.19
CA LEU A 467 19.46 1.80 13.27
C LEU A 467 20.95 2.00 13.51
N VAL A 468 21.50 1.30 14.50
CA VAL A 468 22.93 1.28 14.79
C VAL A 468 23.43 -0.15 14.59
N ALA A 469 24.24 -0.37 13.56
CA ALA A 469 24.62 -1.70 13.09
C ALA A 469 26.13 -1.84 12.85
N ARG A 470 26.65 -3.07 12.92
CA ARG A 470 28.05 -3.34 12.57
C ARG A 470 28.27 -3.30 11.06
N GLU A 471 27.41 -3.95 10.28
CA GLU A 471 27.53 -4.02 8.81
C GLU A 471 26.25 -3.51 8.12
N THR A 472 26.34 -3.10 6.86
CA THR A 472 25.19 -2.70 6.02
C THR A 472 24.64 -3.86 5.19
N LEU A 473 23.97 -4.80 5.83
CA LEU A 473 23.50 -6.02 5.17
C LEU A 473 22.24 -5.80 4.31
N PRO A 474 22.10 -6.48 3.16
CA PRO A 474 20.87 -6.43 2.35
C PRO A 474 19.59 -6.86 3.10
N SER A 475 19.71 -7.65 4.17
CA SER A 475 18.60 -8.08 5.02
C SER A 475 17.84 -6.95 5.69
N TYR A 476 18.47 -5.78 5.86
CA TYR A 476 17.86 -4.62 6.50
C TYR A 476 16.78 -3.96 5.64
N VAL A 477 16.62 -4.36 4.38
CA VAL A 477 15.53 -3.88 3.52
C VAL A 477 14.15 -4.18 4.12
N SER A 478 14.03 -5.25 4.90
CA SER A 478 12.81 -5.62 5.63
C SER A 478 12.36 -4.59 6.68
N ILE A 479 13.25 -3.70 7.12
CA ILE A 479 12.97 -2.71 8.17
C ILE A 479 12.91 -1.26 7.66
N LEU A 480 13.07 -1.01 6.35
CA LEU A 480 13.18 0.36 5.81
C LEU A 480 11.99 1.24 6.17
N GLY A 481 10.77 0.68 6.19
CA GLY A 481 9.56 1.41 6.59
C GLY A 481 9.49 1.79 8.07
N ARG A 482 10.43 1.31 8.90
CA ARG A 482 10.46 1.54 10.36
C ARG A 482 11.63 2.41 10.80
N VAL A 483 12.67 2.57 9.99
CA VAL A 483 13.86 3.34 10.38
C VAL A 483 13.85 4.74 9.79
N SER A 484 14.24 5.72 10.59
CA SER A 484 14.41 7.11 10.15
C SER A 484 15.82 7.39 9.63
N GLY A 485 16.83 6.60 10.05
CA GLY A 485 18.22 6.75 9.62
C GLY A 485 19.07 5.55 10.03
N VAL A 486 20.30 5.45 9.51
CA VAL A 486 21.22 4.33 9.78
C VAL A 486 22.65 4.81 10.05
N LEU A 487 23.25 4.26 11.09
CA LEU A 487 24.67 4.37 11.44
C LEU A 487 25.31 2.97 11.36
N ALA A 488 26.40 2.85 10.59
CA ALA A 488 27.09 1.57 10.41
C ALA A 488 28.60 1.66 10.68
N GLU A 489 29.15 0.66 11.37
CA GLU A 489 30.60 0.55 11.58
C GLU A 489 31.34 0.32 10.26
N PHE A 490 30.91 -0.70 9.52
CA PHE A 490 31.40 -1.08 8.20
C PHE A 490 30.36 -0.78 7.13
N GLY A 491 30.84 -0.58 5.91
CA GLY A 491 30.02 -0.36 4.73
C GLY A 491 30.71 0.57 3.76
N SER A 492 30.11 0.75 2.60
CA SER A 492 30.62 1.70 1.61
C SER A 492 29.46 2.35 0.87
N VAL A 493 29.76 3.46 0.20
CA VAL A 493 28.85 4.09 -0.76
C VAL A 493 28.40 3.10 -1.85
N ALA A 494 29.25 2.11 -2.13
CA ALA A 494 29.05 1.08 -3.15
C ALA A 494 28.22 -0.13 -2.70
N SER A 495 27.85 -0.20 -1.42
CA SER A 495 27.06 -1.32 -0.91
C SER A 495 25.63 -1.31 -1.45
N HIS A 496 25.04 -2.50 -1.58
CA HIS A 496 23.65 -2.67 -1.98
C HIS A 496 22.68 -1.91 -1.07
N PHE A 497 22.87 -2.03 0.24
CA PHE A 497 22.01 -1.35 1.20
C PHE A 497 22.12 0.18 1.11
N ALA A 498 23.31 0.73 0.84
CA ALA A 498 23.47 2.16 0.59
C ALA A 498 22.68 2.63 -0.64
N THR A 499 22.63 1.84 -1.71
CA THR A 499 21.79 2.13 -2.88
C THR A 499 20.32 2.22 -2.47
N VAL A 500 19.84 1.24 -1.69
CA VAL A 500 18.44 1.22 -1.25
C VAL A 500 18.13 2.39 -0.31
N CYS A 501 19.02 2.75 0.62
CA CYS A 501 18.86 3.93 1.47
C CYS A 501 18.68 5.23 0.65
N ARG A 502 19.46 5.40 -0.43
CA ARG A 502 19.33 6.55 -1.33
C ARG A 502 17.97 6.59 -2.05
N GLU A 503 17.51 5.44 -2.55
CA GLU A 503 16.18 5.31 -3.19
C GLU A 503 15.03 5.67 -2.25
N TYR A 504 15.13 5.26 -0.98
CA TYR A 504 14.09 5.46 0.03
C TYR A 504 14.24 6.78 0.80
N GLY A 505 15.28 7.56 0.51
CA GLY A 505 15.56 8.83 1.19
C GLY A 505 15.95 8.68 2.66
N ILE A 506 16.46 7.51 3.06
CA ILE A 506 16.90 7.23 4.44
C ILE A 506 18.39 7.60 4.56
N PRO A 507 18.76 8.54 5.44
CA PRO A 507 20.15 8.93 5.63
C PRO A 507 21.00 7.77 6.19
N LEU A 508 22.21 7.62 5.66
CA LEU A 508 23.14 6.56 6.03
C LEU A 508 24.57 7.11 6.18
N LEU A 509 25.12 6.97 7.38
CA LEU A 509 26.55 7.11 7.65
C LEU A 509 27.17 5.73 7.87
N CYS A 510 28.20 5.39 7.09
CA CYS A 510 28.96 4.14 7.23
C CYS A 510 30.45 4.41 7.47
N SER A 511 31.26 3.37 7.64
CA SER A 511 32.69 3.48 7.94
C SER A 511 32.97 4.32 9.19
N LEU A 512 32.10 4.23 10.20
CA LEU A 512 32.25 4.94 11.47
C LEU A 512 33.31 4.29 12.38
N GLY A 513 33.64 3.01 12.16
CA GLY A 513 34.55 2.28 13.05
C GLY A 513 34.06 2.30 14.50
N ASP A 514 35.00 2.37 15.44
CA ASP A 514 34.72 2.41 16.89
C ASP A 514 33.89 3.63 17.33
N LEU A 515 33.69 4.65 16.49
CA LEU A 515 32.88 5.83 16.82
C LEU A 515 31.42 5.46 17.13
N ILE A 516 30.95 4.34 16.56
CA ILE A 516 29.56 3.90 16.74
C ILE A 516 29.25 3.47 18.18
N ASP A 517 30.25 3.00 18.93
CA ASP A 517 30.08 2.49 20.30
C ASP A 517 29.74 3.58 21.33
N VAL A 518 29.87 4.86 20.95
CA VAL A 518 29.45 6.00 21.76
C VAL A 518 27.92 6.13 21.82
N VAL A 519 27.20 5.54 20.87
CA VAL A 519 25.73 5.57 20.79
C VAL A 519 25.14 4.40 21.57
N SER A 520 24.32 4.70 22.57
CA SER A 520 23.67 3.69 23.42
C SER A 520 22.26 3.32 22.92
N HIS A 521 21.85 2.07 23.11
CA HIS A 521 20.49 1.62 22.77
C HIS A 521 19.42 2.45 23.51
N GLY A 522 18.38 2.86 22.80
CA GLY A 522 17.28 3.72 23.28
C GLY A 522 17.61 5.21 23.37
N GLN A 523 18.86 5.61 23.13
CA GLN A 523 19.28 7.01 23.20
C GLN A 523 18.74 7.79 22.00
N VAL A 524 18.00 8.88 22.23
CA VAL A 524 17.54 9.73 21.13
C VAL A 524 18.71 10.50 20.56
N VAL A 525 18.93 10.38 19.25
CA VAL A 525 20.00 11.07 18.53
C VAL A 525 19.47 11.77 17.29
N THR A 526 20.14 12.84 16.88
CA THR A 526 19.91 13.53 15.61
C THR A 526 21.11 13.31 14.72
N MET A 527 20.92 12.73 13.52
CA MET A 527 21.98 12.57 12.53
C MET A 527 21.82 13.57 11.39
N GLN A 528 22.94 14.12 10.95
CA GLN A 528 23.06 14.97 9.77
C GLN A 528 24.11 14.35 8.84
N ALA A 529 23.63 13.70 7.78
CA ALA A 529 24.48 12.85 6.95
C ALA A 529 25.44 13.67 6.06
N ALA A 530 25.04 14.87 5.61
CA ALA A 530 25.89 15.73 4.78
C ALA A 530 27.13 16.25 5.54
N GLU A 531 26.93 16.66 6.79
CA GLU A 531 27.96 17.19 7.68
C GLU A 531 28.78 16.09 8.37
N LYS A 532 28.31 14.83 8.30
CA LYS A 532 28.89 13.65 8.94
C LYS A 532 28.91 13.77 10.46
N VAL A 533 27.81 14.27 11.02
CA VAL A 533 27.68 14.56 12.45
C VAL A 533 26.45 13.88 13.03
N VAL A 534 26.58 13.36 14.25
CA VAL A 534 25.45 12.92 15.06
C VAL A 534 25.49 13.67 16.39
N TYR A 535 24.35 14.17 16.83
CA TYR A 535 24.16 14.91 18.08
C TYR A 535 23.29 14.12 19.06
N LEU A 536 23.46 14.37 20.36
CA LEU A 536 22.66 13.76 21.43
C LEU A 536 21.37 14.52 21.71
N GLY A 537 20.21 13.96 21.35
CA GLY A 537 18.90 14.57 21.54
C GLY A 537 18.22 14.93 20.22
N ASP A 538 17.04 15.55 20.32
CA ASP A 538 16.26 16.05 19.19
C ASP A 538 16.59 17.52 18.93
N PHE A 539 17.36 17.78 17.88
CA PHE A 539 17.83 19.13 17.50
C PHE A 539 17.31 19.60 16.14
N LEU A 540 16.52 18.78 15.46
CA LEU A 540 15.83 19.26 14.27
C LEU A 540 14.72 20.21 14.75
N PRO A 541 14.62 21.45 14.25
CA PRO A 541 13.50 22.32 14.60
C PRO A 541 12.23 21.55 14.31
N ARG A 542 11.42 21.25 15.34
CA ARG A 542 10.23 20.38 15.29
C ARG A 542 9.64 20.39 13.89
N LEU A 543 10.07 19.44 13.07
CA LEU A 543 9.59 19.35 11.71
C LEU A 543 8.10 19.14 11.86
N LYS A 544 7.30 19.96 11.16
CA LYS A 544 5.87 19.66 10.99
C LYS A 544 5.76 18.16 10.69
N ALA A 545 4.77 17.48 11.28
CA ALA A 545 4.54 16.05 11.06
C ALA A 545 4.77 15.74 9.58
N ALA A 546 5.66 14.77 9.31
CA ALA A 546 6.09 14.49 7.95
C ALA A 546 4.85 14.31 7.07
N PRO A 547 4.78 14.97 5.89
CA PRO A 547 3.62 14.85 5.03
C PRO A 547 3.36 13.37 4.72
N PRO A 548 2.10 12.94 4.72
CA PRO A 548 1.77 11.53 4.58
C PRO A 548 2.32 10.94 3.28
N LEU A 549 2.66 9.64 3.30
CA LEU A 549 3.39 8.99 2.19
C LEU A 549 2.70 9.14 0.83
N TYR A 550 1.35 9.16 0.79
CA TYR A 550 0.60 9.36 -0.45
C TYR A 550 0.75 10.77 -1.05
N GLU A 551 1.40 11.72 -0.36
CA GLU A 551 1.73 13.06 -0.87
C GLU A 551 3.16 13.12 -1.40
N THR A 552 4.10 12.57 -0.64
CA THR A 552 5.53 12.57 -0.99
C THR A 552 5.91 11.51 -2.01
N GLN A 553 5.25 10.35 -1.98
CA GLN A 553 5.58 9.18 -2.82
C GLN A 553 4.57 8.94 -3.95
N ARG A 554 3.82 9.97 -4.39
CA ARG A 554 2.79 9.85 -5.46
C ARG A 554 3.30 9.24 -6.76
N HIS A 555 4.60 9.38 -7.03
CA HIS A 555 5.25 8.87 -8.23
C HIS A 555 5.47 7.35 -8.20
N LEU A 556 5.45 6.71 -7.01
CA LEU A 556 5.67 5.26 -6.92
C LEU A 556 4.52 4.48 -7.58
N PRO A 557 4.82 3.36 -8.26
CA PRO A 557 3.82 2.51 -8.92
C PRO A 557 2.62 2.14 -8.03
N PHE A 558 2.87 1.89 -6.74
CA PHE A 558 1.82 1.61 -5.74
C PHE A 558 0.73 2.69 -5.72
N PHE A 559 1.12 3.94 -5.45
CA PHE A 559 0.18 5.05 -5.29
C PHE A 559 -0.51 5.41 -6.60
N MET A 560 0.20 5.32 -7.73
CA MET A 560 -0.41 5.54 -9.05
C MET A 560 -1.51 4.52 -9.37
N LYS A 561 -1.25 3.23 -9.14
CA LYS A 561 -2.22 2.15 -9.40
C LYS A 561 -3.39 2.21 -8.42
N MET A 562 -3.11 2.39 -7.14
CA MET A 562 -4.14 2.53 -6.10
C MET A 562 -5.04 3.73 -6.36
N ARG A 563 -4.48 4.88 -6.76
CA ARG A 563 -5.30 6.06 -7.11
C ARG A 563 -6.27 5.76 -8.25
N LYS A 564 -5.77 5.19 -9.36
CA LYS A 564 -6.60 4.82 -10.51
C LYS A 564 -7.67 3.80 -10.16
N LEU A 565 -7.35 2.83 -9.29
CA LEU A 565 -8.29 1.85 -8.80
C LEU A 565 -9.39 2.51 -7.95
N LEU A 566 -9.01 3.37 -6.99
CA LEU A 566 -9.95 4.06 -6.10
C LEU A 566 -10.88 5.01 -6.87
N ASP A 567 -10.41 5.67 -7.93
CA ASP A 567 -11.25 6.55 -8.77
C ASP A 567 -12.49 5.81 -9.36
N GLY A 568 -12.36 4.50 -9.63
CA GLY A 568 -13.47 3.66 -10.09
C GLY A 568 -14.31 3.02 -8.97
N ILE A 569 -13.91 3.18 -7.71
CA ILE A 569 -14.52 2.52 -6.55
C ILE A 569 -15.21 3.51 -5.63
N THR A 570 -14.48 4.49 -5.09
CA THR A 570 -14.88 5.23 -3.88
C THR A 570 -15.64 6.54 -4.10
N PRO A 571 -15.45 7.30 -5.20
CA PRO A 571 -16.19 8.53 -5.40
C PRO A 571 -17.71 8.31 -5.36
N LEU A 572 -18.41 9.10 -4.55
CA LEU A 572 -19.87 9.11 -4.49
C LEU A 572 -20.40 10.30 -5.29
N HIS A 573 -20.96 10.03 -6.46
CA HIS A 573 -21.57 11.05 -7.32
C HIS A 573 -23.10 11.08 -7.16
N MET A 574 -23.70 9.94 -6.80
CA MET A 574 -25.14 9.82 -6.55
C MET A 574 -25.53 10.28 -5.15
N ILE A 575 -25.41 11.59 -4.93
CA ILE A 575 -25.75 12.24 -3.66
C ILE A 575 -27.25 12.54 -3.60
N ASP A 576 -27.84 13.11 -4.67
CA ASP A 576 -29.24 13.49 -4.72
C ASP A 576 -30.14 12.36 -5.28
N VAL A 577 -30.86 11.69 -4.38
CA VAL A 577 -31.80 10.60 -4.69
C VAL A 577 -33.02 11.09 -5.49
N GLN A 578 -33.35 12.38 -5.42
CA GLN A 578 -34.47 13.00 -6.15
C GLN A 578 -34.10 13.47 -7.55
N SER A 579 -32.82 13.51 -7.88
CA SER A 579 -32.40 13.91 -9.22
C SER A 579 -32.97 12.94 -10.25
N ARG A 580 -33.33 13.47 -11.43
CA ARG A 580 -33.64 12.64 -12.60
C ARG A 580 -32.46 11.76 -12.99
N ASP A 581 -31.27 12.16 -12.56
CA ASP A 581 -30.02 11.44 -12.76
C ASP A 581 -29.78 10.35 -11.70
N PHE A 582 -30.66 10.14 -10.69
CA PHE A 582 -30.58 8.98 -9.79
C PHE A 582 -31.10 7.71 -10.49
N ALA A 583 -30.37 7.30 -11.52
CA ALA A 583 -30.68 6.20 -12.41
C ALA A 583 -29.43 5.33 -12.60
N PRO A 584 -29.58 4.04 -12.95
CA PRO A 584 -28.44 3.17 -13.22
C PRO A 584 -27.44 3.79 -14.22
N GLU A 585 -27.95 4.56 -15.17
CA GLU A 585 -27.18 5.16 -16.25
C GLU A 585 -26.17 6.23 -15.79
N SER A 586 -26.40 6.79 -14.61
CA SER A 586 -25.58 7.85 -14.02
C SER A 586 -24.53 7.32 -13.05
N CYS A 587 -24.47 6.01 -12.79
CA CYS A 587 -23.42 5.41 -11.97
C CYS A 587 -22.06 5.70 -12.59
N ARG A 588 -21.11 6.22 -11.80
CA ARG A 588 -19.72 6.49 -12.21
C ARG A 588 -18.68 5.71 -11.41
N SER A 589 -19.09 5.05 -10.34
CA SER A 589 -18.23 4.22 -9.47
C SER A 589 -18.96 2.99 -8.94
N LEU A 590 -18.24 2.09 -8.25
CA LEU A 590 -18.88 1.02 -7.48
C LEU A 590 -19.67 1.56 -6.28
N HIS A 591 -19.21 2.63 -5.62
CA HIS A 591 -19.95 3.29 -4.54
C HIS A 591 -21.31 3.82 -5.00
N ASP A 592 -21.38 4.37 -6.22
CA ASP A 592 -22.63 4.77 -6.85
C ASP A 592 -23.58 3.58 -7.01
N ILE A 593 -23.10 2.42 -7.47
CA ILE A 593 -23.92 1.21 -7.61
C ILE A 593 -24.43 0.71 -6.25
N ILE A 594 -23.57 0.69 -5.23
CA ILE A 594 -23.92 0.33 -3.84
C ILE A 594 -25.04 1.26 -3.36
N ARG A 595 -24.83 2.58 -3.51
CA ARG A 595 -25.79 3.61 -3.12
C ARG A 595 -27.14 3.44 -3.81
N PHE A 596 -27.15 3.26 -5.12
CA PHE A 596 -28.38 3.07 -5.88
C PHE A 596 -29.11 1.80 -5.47
N ALA A 597 -28.39 0.68 -5.35
CA ALA A 597 -28.98 -0.60 -4.99
C ALA A 597 -29.58 -0.58 -3.58
N HIS A 598 -28.85 -0.01 -2.61
CA HIS A 598 -29.34 0.22 -1.25
C HIS A 598 -30.65 1.03 -1.27
N GLU A 599 -30.66 2.20 -1.92
CA GLU A 599 -31.83 3.08 -1.88
C GLU A 599 -33.06 2.50 -2.57
N LYS A 600 -32.87 1.84 -3.72
CA LYS A 600 -33.99 1.18 -4.40
C LYS A 600 -34.50 -0.02 -3.62
N ALA A 601 -33.64 -0.79 -2.96
CA ALA A 601 -34.05 -1.91 -2.12
C ALA A 601 -34.90 -1.45 -0.94
N VAL A 602 -34.46 -0.40 -0.25
CA VAL A 602 -35.21 0.24 0.85
C VAL A 602 -36.57 0.74 0.36
N SER A 603 -36.61 1.47 -0.77
CA SER A 603 -37.85 1.94 -1.39
C SER A 603 -38.82 0.80 -1.74
N ILE A 604 -38.31 -0.32 -2.29
CA ILE A 604 -39.11 -1.49 -2.62
C ILE A 604 -39.74 -2.11 -1.38
N MET A 605 -38.97 -2.30 -0.32
CA MET A 605 -39.47 -2.83 0.96
C MET A 605 -40.62 -1.99 1.50
N PHE A 606 -40.51 -0.67 1.44
CA PHE A 606 -41.58 0.24 1.84
C PHE A 606 -42.83 0.09 0.95
N SER A 607 -42.65 0.03 -0.37
CA SER A 607 -43.78 -0.11 -1.32
C SER A 607 -44.52 -1.46 -1.23
N LEU A 608 -43.86 -2.51 -0.72
CA LEU A 608 -44.46 -3.83 -0.50
C LEU A 608 -45.34 -3.86 0.75
N GLY A 609 -44.94 -3.13 1.81
CA GLY A 609 -45.79 -2.91 2.99
C GLY A 609 -47.12 -2.25 2.65
N ASP A 610 -47.12 -1.33 1.67
CA ASP A 610 -48.31 -0.60 1.23
C ASP A 610 -49.33 -1.45 0.46
N ARG A 611 -48.94 -2.60 -0.12
CA ARG A 611 -49.77 -3.40 -1.05
C ARG A 611 -50.44 -4.62 -0.43
N LEU A 612 -50.08 -4.99 0.80
CA LEU A 612 -50.56 -6.21 1.47
C LEU A 612 -51.75 -6.00 2.42
N GLY A 613 -52.27 -4.77 2.54
CA GLY A 613 -53.53 -4.53 3.24
C GLY A 613 -53.69 -3.10 3.72
N SER A 614 -54.41 -2.31 2.92
CA SER A 614 -54.83 -0.92 3.19
C SER A 614 -53.72 0.15 2.96
N PRO A 615 -53.90 1.06 1.98
CA PRO A 615 -52.98 2.17 1.79
C PRO A 615 -52.99 3.06 3.06
N SER A 616 -51.81 3.43 3.56
CA SER A 616 -51.55 4.40 4.64
C SER A 616 -51.56 3.96 6.13
N ARG A 617 -51.52 2.67 6.51
CA ARG A 617 -51.63 2.31 7.95
C ARG A 617 -50.36 2.11 8.79
N ASN A 618 -49.19 1.77 8.24
CA ASN A 618 -48.03 1.38 9.08
C ASN A 618 -46.85 2.37 9.16
N ARG A 619 -46.82 3.43 8.33
CA ARG A 619 -45.77 4.46 8.39
C ARG A 619 -46.31 5.72 9.05
N LYS A 620 -45.67 6.17 10.14
CA LYS A 620 -46.08 7.34 10.91
C LYS A 620 -44.94 8.36 10.92
N LYS A 621 -45.21 9.63 10.61
CA LYS A 621 -44.20 10.69 10.69
C LYS A 621 -44.15 11.28 12.10
N LEU A 622 -42.97 11.29 12.72
CA LEU A 622 -42.75 11.96 14.00
C LEU A 622 -42.66 13.48 13.77
N LEU A 623 -43.50 14.24 14.46
CA LEU A 623 -43.46 15.70 14.50
C LEU A 623 -42.45 16.13 15.57
N SER A 624 -41.40 16.82 15.15
CA SER A 624 -40.30 17.28 15.99
C SER A 624 -39.79 18.65 15.54
N GLU A 625 -39.12 19.35 16.45
CA GLU A 625 -38.37 20.58 16.18
C GLU A 625 -36.95 20.30 15.65
N LEU A 626 -36.50 19.04 15.67
CA LEU A 626 -35.22 18.63 15.10
C LEU A 626 -35.19 18.88 13.59
N PRO A 627 -34.02 19.21 12.99
CA PRO A 627 -33.92 19.65 11.61
C PRO A 627 -33.97 18.51 10.56
N PHE A 628 -34.60 17.39 10.90
CA PHE A 628 -34.74 16.23 10.02
C PHE A 628 -36.03 15.46 10.32
N ASP A 629 -36.55 14.79 9.28
CA ASP A 629 -37.75 13.97 9.40
C ASP A 629 -37.41 12.56 9.88
N ILE A 630 -38.22 12.00 10.78
CA ILE A 630 -38.21 10.57 11.13
C ILE A 630 -39.54 9.92 10.77
N PHE A 631 -39.46 8.80 10.04
CA PHE A 631 -40.59 7.91 9.82
C PHE A 631 -40.46 6.66 10.67
N VAL A 632 -41.56 6.30 11.33
CA VAL A 632 -41.61 5.18 12.26
C VAL A 632 -42.54 4.08 11.77
N VAL A 633 -42.09 2.84 11.95
CA VAL A 633 -42.87 1.60 11.81
C VAL A 633 -42.96 0.93 13.18
N ASP A 634 -44.17 0.70 13.68
CA ASP A 634 -44.39 -0.05 14.91
C ASP A 634 -44.50 -1.55 14.60
N VAL A 635 -43.62 -2.35 15.21
CA VAL A 635 -43.64 -3.82 15.12
C VAL A 635 -44.28 -4.49 16.34
N GLY A 636 -44.70 -3.71 17.33
CA GLY A 636 -45.46 -4.17 18.49
C GLY A 636 -45.13 -3.40 19.76
N GLY A 637 -46.09 -2.61 20.26
CA GLY A 637 -45.97 -1.92 21.55
C GLY A 637 -45.02 -0.73 21.56
N GLY A 638 -44.50 -0.30 20.40
CA GLY A 638 -43.60 0.84 20.28
C GLY A 638 -44.31 2.19 20.27
N LEU A 639 -45.57 2.24 19.83
CA LEU A 639 -46.40 3.45 19.78
C LEU A 639 -47.72 3.29 20.53
N ASP A 640 -48.34 4.40 20.92
CA ASP A 640 -49.70 4.40 21.46
C ASP A 640 -50.72 3.82 20.48
N ALA A 641 -51.68 3.06 21.00
CA ALA A 641 -52.72 2.40 20.19
C ALA A 641 -53.56 3.39 19.35
N GLU A 642 -53.67 4.65 19.79
CA GLU A 642 -54.37 5.71 19.08
C GLU A 642 -53.60 6.23 17.85
N VAL A 643 -52.26 6.15 17.87
CA VAL A 643 -51.36 6.59 16.78
C VAL A 643 -51.46 5.65 15.58
N LEU A 644 -51.81 4.38 15.78
CA LEU A 644 -51.98 3.39 14.72
C LEU A 644 -52.97 3.86 13.63
N ARG A 645 -53.86 4.82 13.94
CA ARG A 645 -54.85 5.39 13.02
C ARG A 645 -54.51 6.77 12.44
N GLN A 646 -53.40 7.40 12.82
CA GLN A 646 -53.01 8.76 12.41
C GLN A 646 -51.81 8.72 11.44
N ASP A 647 -51.57 9.72 10.59
CA ASP A 647 -50.38 9.70 9.70
C ASP A 647 -49.14 10.37 10.33
N THR A 648 -49.36 11.18 11.36
CA THR A 648 -48.33 11.90 12.12
C THR A 648 -48.58 11.72 13.62
N PHE A 649 -47.54 11.86 14.43
CA PHE A 649 -47.62 11.75 15.90
C PHE A 649 -46.50 12.58 16.55
N ARG A 650 -46.60 12.83 17.85
CA ARG A 650 -45.57 13.51 18.65
C ARG A 650 -44.84 12.53 19.55
N VAL A 651 -43.67 12.93 20.06
CA VAL A 651 -42.80 12.05 20.86
C VAL A 651 -43.50 11.54 22.12
N GLU A 652 -44.43 12.30 22.72
CA GLU A 652 -45.16 11.89 23.93
C GLU A 652 -46.04 10.65 23.71
N GLN A 653 -46.29 10.29 22.44
CA GLN A 653 -47.09 9.13 22.04
C GLN A 653 -46.22 7.90 21.70
N VAL A 654 -44.91 7.97 21.92
CA VAL A 654 -43.99 6.84 21.81
C VAL A 654 -43.94 6.07 23.13
N ARG A 655 -43.93 4.75 23.06
CA ARG A 655 -43.83 3.84 24.22
C ARG A 655 -42.53 3.06 24.28
N SER A 656 -41.81 2.96 23.16
CA SER A 656 -40.48 2.36 23.12
C SER A 656 -39.52 3.09 24.06
N GLU A 657 -39.21 2.47 25.19
CA GLU A 657 -38.29 3.00 26.17
C GLU A 657 -36.87 3.25 25.63
N PRO A 658 -36.27 2.35 24.83
CA PRO A 658 -34.95 2.60 24.24
C PRO A 658 -34.97 3.76 23.23
N PHE A 659 -36.04 3.93 22.44
CA PHE A 659 -36.14 5.08 21.53
C PHE A 659 -36.24 6.41 22.29
N LEU A 660 -37.04 6.45 23.35
CA LEU A 660 -37.19 7.65 24.17
C LEU A 660 -35.87 8.09 24.82
N ALA A 661 -35.03 7.14 25.26
CA ALA A 661 -33.71 7.43 25.81
C ALA A 661 -32.77 8.04 24.75
N LEU A 662 -32.69 7.44 23.55
CA LEU A 662 -31.94 7.98 22.41
C LEU A 662 -32.43 9.38 22.03
N TRP A 663 -33.76 9.55 21.97
CA TRP A 663 -34.40 10.82 21.62
C TRP A 663 -34.09 11.93 22.63
N ALA A 664 -34.10 11.61 23.93
CA ALA A 664 -33.72 12.56 24.98
C ALA A 664 -32.27 13.06 24.81
N GLY A 665 -31.36 12.18 24.38
CA GLY A 665 -29.99 12.55 24.03
C GLY A 665 -29.90 13.50 22.84
N LEU A 666 -30.64 13.22 21.77
CA LEU A 666 -30.71 14.09 20.59
C LEU A 666 -31.28 15.48 20.92
N CYS A 667 -32.20 15.57 21.87
CA CYS A 667 -32.79 16.83 22.35
C CYS A 667 -32.03 17.45 23.53
N HIS A 668 -30.85 16.93 23.89
CA HIS A 668 -30.09 17.43 25.04
C HIS A 668 -29.66 18.89 24.84
N PRO A 669 -29.68 19.77 25.88
CA PRO A 669 -29.37 21.20 25.73
C PRO A 669 -27.97 21.52 25.20
N SER A 670 -26.99 20.61 25.39
CA SER A 670 -25.65 20.78 24.83
C SER A 670 -25.58 20.48 23.32
N VAL A 671 -26.60 19.83 22.75
CA VAL A 671 -26.72 19.63 21.31
C VAL A 671 -27.33 20.88 20.70
N GLN A 672 -26.49 21.65 20.02
CA GLN A 672 -26.94 22.85 19.31
C GLN A 672 -27.46 22.47 17.92
N TRP A 673 -28.78 22.41 17.80
CA TRP A 673 -29.45 22.38 16.51
C TRP A 673 -29.62 23.83 16.02
N PRO A 674 -29.12 24.20 14.83
CA PRO A 674 -29.28 25.56 14.34
C PRO A 674 -30.76 25.94 14.22
N ASP A 675 -31.13 27.12 14.76
CA ASP A 675 -32.49 27.66 14.76
C ASP A 675 -33.02 27.79 13.33
N HIS A 676 -34.10 27.07 13.03
CA HIS A 676 -34.98 27.24 11.86
C HIS A 676 -34.31 27.42 10.48
N ALA A 677 -34.33 26.37 9.66
CA ALA A 677 -34.60 26.41 8.20
C ALA A 677 -33.79 27.38 7.30
N HIS A 678 -32.72 27.99 7.79
CA HIS A 678 -31.77 28.80 7.03
C HIS A 678 -30.35 28.59 7.61
N PHE A 679 -29.89 27.33 7.64
CA PHE A 679 -28.68 27.15 6.85
C PHE A 679 -29.12 27.54 5.46
N ASP A 680 -28.69 28.72 5.00
CA ASP A 680 -29.22 29.25 3.76
C ASP A 680 -28.79 28.31 2.64
N TRP A 681 -29.58 27.29 2.36
CA TRP A 681 -29.44 26.42 1.20
C TRP A 681 -29.55 27.23 -0.09
N LYS A 682 -29.87 28.53 -0.01
CA LYS A 682 -29.78 29.51 -1.08
C LYS A 682 -28.44 30.26 -1.10
N HIS A 683 -27.77 30.57 0.01
CA HIS A 683 -26.42 31.21 0.04
C HIS A 683 -25.27 30.20 0.09
N PHE A 684 -25.38 29.15 0.92
CA PHE A 684 -24.54 27.95 0.81
C PHE A 684 -24.88 27.18 -0.47
N GLY A 685 -26.17 27.23 -0.84
CA GLY A 685 -26.60 27.07 -2.22
C GLY A 685 -25.72 27.87 -3.14
N GLU A 686 -25.76 29.21 -3.12
CA GLU A 686 -25.04 30.11 -4.04
C GLU A 686 -23.52 29.91 -4.07
N MET A 687 -22.90 29.53 -2.95
CA MET A 687 -21.49 29.16 -2.85
C MET A 687 -21.19 27.81 -3.52
N ILE A 688 -22.19 26.92 -3.58
CA ILE A 688 -22.21 25.65 -4.35
C ILE A 688 -22.91 25.81 -5.74
N MET A 689 -23.63 26.91 -6.02
CA MET A 689 -24.37 27.18 -7.28
C MET A 689 -23.42 27.57 -8.41
N ALA A 690 -22.12 27.71 -8.13
CA ALA A 690 -21.11 27.63 -9.17
C ALA A 690 -21.12 26.25 -9.87
N ASP A 691 -21.65 25.19 -9.22
CA ASP A 691 -21.73 23.80 -9.73
C ASP A 691 -23.16 23.18 -9.71
N GLY A 692 -24.18 23.84 -9.15
CA GLY A 692 -25.62 23.62 -9.41
C GLY A 692 -26.29 22.32 -8.92
N ILE A 693 -26.83 22.27 -7.69
CA ILE A 693 -27.57 21.09 -7.13
C ILE A 693 -28.69 21.47 -6.09
N ALA A 694 -29.89 20.86 -6.27
CA ALA A 694 -31.01 20.44 -5.36
C ALA A 694 -31.92 21.40 -4.53
N SER A 695 -33.14 20.88 -4.15
CA SER A 695 -34.25 21.53 -3.40
C SER A 695 -34.81 20.71 -2.21
N THR A 696 -35.62 21.32 -1.32
CA THR A 696 -35.75 21.04 0.14
C THR A 696 -36.91 20.18 0.67
N ASN A 697 -37.66 19.40 -0.11
CA ASN A 697 -38.75 18.57 0.46
C ASN A 697 -38.85 17.17 -0.18
N ALA A 698 -38.24 16.16 0.44
CA ALA A 698 -38.30 14.78 -0.05
C ALA A 698 -38.38 13.74 1.10
N PRO A 699 -39.39 12.85 1.11
CA PRO A 699 -39.51 11.73 2.06
C PRO A 699 -38.35 10.72 2.03
N GLU A 700 -37.47 10.78 1.02
CA GLU A 700 -36.41 9.81 0.75
C GLU A 700 -35.06 10.20 1.41
N LEU A 701 -34.98 11.38 2.02
CA LEU A 701 -33.85 11.86 2.85
C LEU A 701 -34.11 11.71 4.36
N ALA A 702 -35.22 11.08 4.74
CA ALA A 702 -35.62 10.97 6.13
C ALA A 702 -34.89 9.85 6.87
N SER A 703 -34.77 10.02 8.18
CA SER A 703 -34.35 8.97 9.10
C SER A 703 -35.51 8.00 9.35
N TYR A 704 -35.21 6.75 9.69
CA TYR A 704 -36.22 5.70 9.87
C TYR A 704 -36.06 5.03 11.22
N ALA A 705 -37.16 4.69 11.88
CA ALA A 705 -37.14 3.86 13.07
C ALA A 705 -38.14 2.71 12.99
N VAL A 706 -37.73 1.54 13.46
CA VAL A 706 -38.62 0.40 13.73
C VAL A 706 -38.69 0.23 15.24
N LEU A 707 -39.89 0.36 15.81
CA LEU A 707 -40.08 0.39 17.27
C LEU A 707 -40.90 -0.80 17.74
N GLY A 708 -40.41 -1.45 18.80
CA GLY A 708 -41.20 -2.27 19.71
C GLY A 708 -41.18 -1.65 21.12
N GLY A 709 -41.93 -2.20 22.07
CA GLY A 709 -41.96 -1.68 23.45
C GLY A 709 -40.58 -1.68 24.12
N ASP A 710 -39.81 -2.74 23.89
CA ASP A 710 -38.46 -3.00 24.40
C ASP A 710 -37.38 -2.95 23.31
N TYR A 711 -37.73 -2.60 22.07
CA TYR A 711 -36.84 -2.67 20.91
C TYR A 711 -36.83 -1.37 20.10
N THR A 712 -35.66 -1.00 19.61
CA THR A 712 -35.48 0.13 18.69
C THR A 712 -34.45 -0.20 17.64
N HIS A 713 -34.83 -0.08 16.37
CA HIS A 713 -33.91 -0.03 15.25
C HIS A 713 -34.00 1.34 14.58
N LEU A 714 -33.01 2.19 14.82
CA LEU A 714 -32.97 3.56 14.32
C LEU A 714 -31.87 3.68 13.26
N ILE A 715 -32.26 4.11 12.07
CA ILE A 715 -31.36 4.48 10.98
C ILE A 715 -31.43 5.99 10.82
N MET A 716 -30.37 6.70 11.19
CA MET A 716 -30.27 8.14 11.02
C MET A 716 -29.48 8.49 9.78
N ARG A 717 -29.98 9.47 9.02
CA ARG A 717 -29.34 10.01 7.82
C ARG A 717 -29.15 11.51 7.99
N PHE A 718 -27.90 11.92 8.19
CA PHE A 718 -27.50 13.30 8.39
C PHE A 718 -26.75 13.83 7.16
N GLY A 719 -27.40 13.83 6.00
CA GLY A 719 -26.74 14.17 4.74
C GLY A 719 -25.67 13.14 4.35
N TYR A 720 -24.41 13.41 4.69
CA TYR A 720 -23.22 12.72 4.15
C TYR A 720 -22.72 11.53 4.98
N HIS A 721 -23.31 11.22 6.14
CA HIS A 721 -22.94 10.05 6.95
C HIS A 721 -24.16 9.20 7.32
N PHE A 722 -23.89 7.92 7.49
CA PHE A 722 -24.83 6.87 7.82
C PHE A 722 -24.64 6.44 9.27
N THR A 723 -25.75 6.28 9.98
CA THR A 723 -25.74 5.86 11.37
C THR A 723 -26.86 4.85 11.61
N LEU A 724 -26.53 3.73 12.24
CA LEU A 724 -27.47 2.70 12.65
C LEU A 724 -27.33 2.44 14.15
N VAL A 725 -28.46 2.40 14.84
CA VAL A 725 -28.57 2.05 16.25
C VAL A 725 -29.60 0.94 16.39
N ASP A 726 -29.19 -0.23 16.88
CA ASP A 726 -30.05 -1.38 17.12
C ASP A 726 -30.01 -1.75 18.61
N VAL A 727 -31.18 -1.78 19.26
CA VAL A 727 -31.28 -1.84 20.71
C VAL A 727 -32.38 -2.78 21.14
N LEU A 728 -32.06 -3.63 22.13
CA LEU A 728 -33.02 -4.45 22.86
C LEU A 728 -32.84 -4.23 24.38
N CYS A 729 -33.94 -3.89 25.05
CA CYS A 729 -34.02 -3.58 26.48
C CYS A 729 -35.17 -4.33 27.15
N CYS A 730 -34.93 -5.57 27.56
CA CYS A 730 -35.86 -6.40 28.32
C CYS A 730 -35.46 -6.52 29.81
N GLU A 731 -36.34 -7.10 30.63
CA GLU A 731 -36.09 -7.29 32.06
C GLU A 731 -34.88 -8.20 32.35
N ASP A 732 -34.58 -9.14 31.46
CA ASP A 732 -33.40 -9.99 31.54
C ASP A 732 -32.18 -9.24 30.97
N SER A 733 -31.31 -8.76 31.85
CA SER A 733 -30.10 -8.01 31.46
C SER A 733 -29.18 -8.81 30.55
N ALA A 734 -29.20 -10.15 30.59
CA ALA A 734 -28.38 -11.00 29.73
C ALA A 734 -28.75 -10.89 28.24
N CYS A 735 -29.99 -10.52 27.94
CA CYS A 735 -30.47 -10.34 26.57
C CYS A 735 -30.34 -8.90 26.06
N ASN A 736 -30.01 -7.94 26.93
CA ASN A 736 -29.94 -6.54 26.57
C ASN A 736 -28.69 -6.23 25.75
N TYR A 737 -28.87 -5.47 24.67
CA TYR A 737 -27.76 -4.99 23.86
C TYR A 737 -28.08 -3.65 23.19
N CYS A 738 -27.02 -2.92 22.88
CA CYS A 738 -27.00 -1.78 21.98
C CYS A 738 -25.87 -2.00 20.98
N GLN A 739 -26.22 -2.04 19.70
CA GLN A 739 -25.28 -2.05 18.59
C GLN A 739 -25.35 -0.70 17.89
N PHE A 740 -24.20 -0.07 17.73
CA PHE A 740 -24.01 1.20 17.09
C PHE A 740 -23.09 1.05 15.90
N ARG A 741 -23.48 1.58 14.75
CA ARG A 741 -22.66 1.62 13.54
C ARG A 741 -22.65 3.01 12.96
N PHE A 742 -21.46 3.47 12.58
CA PHE A 742 -21.22 4.79 11.99
C PHE A 742 -20.31 4.67 10.77
N ALA A 743 -20.67 5.31 9.66
CA ALA A 743 -19.85 5.34 8.44
C ALA A 743 -20.07 6.60 7.60
N GLY A 744 -19.07 6.99 6.82
CA GLY A 744 -19.15 8.08 5.85
C GLY A 744 -18.84 9.47 6.43
N GLY A 745 -19.08 10.52 5.64
CA GLY A 745 -18.79 11.93 5.97
C GLY A 745 -18.73 12.83 4.74
N GLY A 746 -18.90 14.13 4.95
CA GLY A 746 -18.87 15.14 3.88
C GLY A 746 -17.49 15.76 3.66
N ALA A 747 -16.56 15.54 4.57
CA ALA A 747 -15.17 15.98 4.43
C ALA A 747 -14.27 14.93 3.75
N GLY A 748 -13.04 15.34 3.43
CA GLY A 748 -11.99 14.44 2.96
C GLY A 748 -11.60 13.41 4.04
N PHE A 749 -10.90 12.34 3.62
CA PHE A 749 -10.51 11.23 4.49
C PHE A 749 -9.89 11.66 5.84
N PRO A 750 -8.96 12.65 5.91
CA PRO A 750 -8.39 13.09 7.19
C PRO A 750 -9.43 13.62 8.19
N GLY A 751 -10.36 14.48 7.75
CA GLY A 751 -11.42 15.00 8.60
C GLY A 751 -12.39 13.90 9.07
N ARG A 752 -12.68 12.92 8.20
CA ARG A 752 -13.47 11.74 8.58
C ARG A 752 -12.78 10.92 9.67
N MET A 753 -11.45 10.77 9.60
CA MET A 753 -10.67 10.05 10.62
C MET A 753 -10.67 10.77 11.97
N LEU A 754 -10.48 12.09 11.99
CA LEU A 754 -10.51 12.88 13.24
C LEU A 754 -11.86 12.77 13.94
N ARG A 755 -12.97 12.83 13.17
CA ARG A 755 -14.31 12.59 13.74
C ARG A 755 -14.46 11.17 14.26
N LEU A 756 -13.99 10.17 13.51
CA LEU A 756 -14.09 8.78 13.95
C LEU A 756 -13.32 8.55 15.25
N ASP A 757 -12.15 9.19 15.39
CA ASP A 757 -11.35 9.14 16.60
C ASP A 757 -12.06 9.77 17.81
N PHE A 758 -12.71 10.93 17.61
CA PHE A 758 -13.59 11.52 18.62
C PHE A 758 -14.70 10.55 19.05
N ILE A 759 -15.45 9.98 18.10
CA ILE A 759 -16.56 9.04 18.37
C ILE A 759 -16.04 7.80 19.12
N SER A 760 -14.93 7.23 18.64
CA SER A 760 -14.30 6.03 19.21
C SER A 760 -13.83 6.28 20.65
N THR A 761 -13.21 7.42 20.90
CA THR A 761 -12.69 7.78 22.23
C THR A 761 -13.82 7.94 23.23
N VAL A 762 -14.89 8.64 22.87
CA VAL A 762 -16.07 8.80 23.73
C VAL A 762 -16.72 7.45 24.03
N LEU A 763 -16.99 6.63 23.00
CA LEU A 763 -17.66 5.34 23.18
C LEU A 763 -16.83 4.34 24.01
N LYS A 764 -15.50 4.36 23.89
CA LYS A 764 -14.61 3.54 24.74
C LYS A 764 -14.73 3.92 26.21
N GLN A 765 -14.80 5.21 26.51
CA GLN A 765 -14.94 5.70 27.89
C GLN A 765 -16.33 5.37 28.47
N GLU A 766 -17.35 5.30 27.61
CA GLU A 766 -18.71 4.85 27.95
C GLU A 766 -18.83 3.31 28.04
N GLY A 767 -17.75 2.56 27.84
CA GLY A 767 -17.71 1.11 28.02
C GLY A 767 -18.12 0.27 26.80
N PHE A 768 -18.26 0.87 25.62
CA PHE A 768 -18.52 0.12 24.39
C PHE A 768 -17.27 -0.65 23.95
N GLN A 769 -17.48 -1.86 23.45
CA GLN A 769 -16.48 -2.58 22.66
C GLN A 769 -16.52 -2.04 21.24
N ILE A 770 -15.37 -1.59 20.72
CA ILE A 770 -15.28 -0.94 19.40
C ILE A 770 -14.39 -1.75 18.46
N ASP A 771 -14.86 -1.95 17.23
CA ASP A 771 -14.06 -2.34 16.07
C ASP A 771 -14.17 -1.20 15.04
N SER A 772 -13.04 -0.77 14.49
CA SER A 772 -12.99 0.34 13.52
C SER A 772 -12.10 -0.01 12.35
N ARG A 773 -12.56 0.23 11.12
CA ARG A 773 -11.84 -0.05 9.87
C ARG A 773 -12.04 1.08 8.87
N GLY A 774 -10.98 1.81 8.55
CA GLY A 774 -11.08 3.04 7.76
C GLY A 774 -12.04 4.03 8.42
N ASP A 775 -13.11 4.46 7.73
CA ASP A 775 -14.13 5.38 8.25
C ASP A 775 -15.38 4.69 8.82
N LEU A 776 -15.37 3.36 8.92
CA LEU A 776 -16.41 2.56 9.56
C LEU A 776 -16.07 2.32 11.03
N LEU A 777 -17.05 2.57 11.90
CA LEU A 777 -16.99 2.24 13.33
C LEU A 777 -18.18 1.39 13.70
N ASP A 778 -17.90 0.23 14.29
CA ASP A 778 -18.85 -0.66 14.94
C ASP A 778 -18.60 -0.64 16.44
N ALA A 779 -19.63 -0.33 17.22
CA ALA A 779 -19.56 -0.34 18.67
C ALA A 779 -20.70 -1.18 19.26
N ARG A 780 -20.39 -1.96 20.29
CA ARG A 780 -21.34 -2.83 20.97
C ARG A 780 -21.27 -2.69 22.48
N LEU A 781 -22.44 -2.62 23.09
CA LEU A 781 -22.65 -2.68 24.54
C LEU A 781 -23.70 -3.75 24.82
N ALA A 782 -23.49 -4.62 25.81
CA ALA A 782 -24.42 -5.72 26.11
C ALA A 782 -24.37 -6.14 27.58
N GLY A 783 -25.42 -6.80 28.06
CA GLY A 783 -25.44 -7.41 29.40
C GLY A 783 -25.85 -6.46 30.54
N LEU A 784 -26.31 -5.25 30.23
CA LEU A 784 -26.60 -4.22 31.23
C LEU A 784 -28.08 -4.20 31.67
N PRO A 785 -28.38 -3.84 32.93
CA PRO A 785 -29.73 -3.52 33.36
C PRO A 785 -30.36 -2.39 32.52
N VAL A 786 -31.69 -2.40 32.36
CA VAL A 786 -32.42 -1.41 31.54
C VAL A 786 -32.12 0.03 31.96
N ALA A 787 -32.00 0.31 33.26
CA ALA A 787 -31.72 1.66 33.76
C ALA A 787 -30.34 2.18 33.31
N GLU A 788 -29.31 1.33 33.35
CA GLU A 788 -27.95 1.67 32.91
C GLU A 788 -27.90 1.78 31.38
N MET A 789 -28.53 0.86 30.66
CA MET A 789 -28.62 0.92 29.20
C MET A 789 -29.27 2.23 28.73
N LYS A 790 -30.34 2.69 29.39
CA LYS A 790 -30.98 3.99 29.08
C LYS A 790 -30.04 5.19 29.27
N ALA A 791 -29.16 5.17 30.27
CA ALA A 791 -28.19 6.25 30.47
C ALA A 791 -27.18 6.31 29.31
N HIS A 792 -26.66 5.16 28.89
CA HIS A 792 -25.77 5.09 27.73
C HIS A 792 -26.47 5.46 26.42
N LEU A 793 -27.74 5.10 26.24
CA LEU A 793 -28.53 5.51 25.07
C LEU A 793 -28.75 7.03 25.02
N LEU A 794 -28.90 7.69 26.18
CA LEU A 794 -28.96 9.15 26.25
C LEU A 794 -27.62 9.78 25.83
N SER A 795 -26.50 9.28 26.36
CA SER A 795 -25.16 9.73 25.97
C SER A 795 -24.91 9.50 24.47
N LEU A 796 -25.30 8.33 23.93
CA LEU A 796 -25.22 8.01 22.51
C LEU A 796 -26.08 8.96 21.66
N GLY A 797 -27.31 9.26 22.08
CA GLY A 797 -28.16 10.25 21.39
C GLY A 797 -27.52 11.64 21.33
N ARG A 798 -26.85 12.06 22.42
CA ARG A 798 -26.10 13.32 22.45
C ARG A 798 -24.90 13.29 21.51
N LEU A 799 -24.16 12.18 21.50
CA LEU A 799 -23.01 11.96 20.61
C LEU A 799 -23.42 12.14 19.14
N LEU A 800 -24.53 11.51 18.73
CA LEU A 800 -25.08 11.64 17.39
C LEU A 800 -25.35 13.10 17.00
N GLY A 801 -25.92 13.89 17.92
CA GLY A 801 -26.19 15.30 17.69
C GLY A 801 -24.93 16.13 17.46
N VAL A 802 -23.88 15.90 18.26
CA VAL A 802 -22.63 16.68 18.20
C VAL A 802 -21.78 16.31 16.96
N THR A 803 -21.84 15.07 16.50
CA THR A 803 -20.93 14.55 15.45
C THR A 803 -21.23 14.99 14.01
N ARG A 804 -22.33 15.72 13.77
CA ARG A 804 -22.90 15.92 12.44
C ARG A 804 -21.94 16.54 11.41
N LEU A 805 -21.18 17.55 11.81
CA LEU A 805 -20.27 18.32 10.94
C LEU A 805 -18.82 18.30 11.44
N MET A 806 -18.52 17.46 12.44
CA MET A 806 -17.20 17.45 13.07
C MET A 806 -16.09 17.11 12.08
N ASP A 807 -16.38 16.32 11.04
CA ASP A 807 -15.42 15.98 10.00
C ASP A 807 -14.99 17.19 9.15
N MET A 808 -15.79 18.26 9.12
CA MET A 808 -15.47 19.52 8.43
C MET A 808 -14.88 20.59 9.36
N VAL A 809 -14.93 20.37 10.68
CA VAL A 809 -14.54 21.35 11.71
C VAL A 809 -13.23 20.96 12.38
N LEU A 810 -12.95 19.66 12.52
CA LEU A 810 -11.72 19.17 13.11
C LEU A 810 -10.57 19.24 12.10
N HIS A 811 -9.46 19.85 12.50
CA HIS A 811 -8.27 20.00 11.66
C HIS A 811 -7.09 19.16 12.17
N ASP A 812 -7.03 18.91 13.48
CA ASP A 812 -5.94 18.17 14.10
C ASP A 812 -6.39 17.35 15.33
N GLN A 813 -5.44 16.58 15.86
CA GLN A 813 -5.64 15.67 16.99
C GLN A 813 -5.82 16.42 18.33
N GLU A 814 -5.27 17.61 18.48
CA GLU A 814 -5.40 18.41 19.71
C GLU A 814 -6.84 18.92 19.87
N GLU A 815 -7.47 19.33 18.77
CA GLU A 815 -8.89 19.66 18.75
C GLU A 815 -9.74 18.46 19.16
N VAL A 816 -9.44 17.25 18.67
CA VAL A 816 -10.18 16.02 19.05
C VAL A 816 -10.18 15.83 20.57
N GLU A 817 -9.01 15.91 21.21
CA GLU A 817 -8.89 15.75 22.67
C GLU A 817 -9.71 16.80 23.44
N GLN A 818 -9.68 18.05 23.00
CA GLN A 818 -10.47 19.14 23.59
C GLN A 818 -11.97 18.88 23.47
N TYR A 819 -12.44 18.43 22.31
CA TYR A 819 -13.85 18.08 22.09
C TYR A 819 -14.28 16.88 22.93
N VAL A 820 -13.43 15.85 23.07
CA VAL A 820 -13.70 14.70 23.95
C VAL A 820 -13.88 15.18 25.39
N GLN A 821 -12.93 15.96 25.93
CA GLN A 821 -13.03 16.46 27.30
C GLN A 821 -14.28 17.31 27.52
N LYS A 822 -14.62 18.18 26.55
CA LYS A 822 -15.83 18.99 26.60
C LYS A 822 -17.09 18.13 26.62
N PHE A 823 -17.18 17.12 25.75
CA PHE A 823 -18.33 16.22 25.69
C PHE A 823 -18.54 15.51 27.04
N LEU A 824 -17.47 14.97 27.62
CA LEU A 824 -17.54 14.28 28.91
C LEU A 824 -17.90 15.20 30.08
N ALA A 825 -17.40 16.45 30.09
CA ALA A 825 -17.68 17.41 31.15
C ALA A 825 -19.15 17.87 31.19
N GLU A 826 -19.86 17.74 30.08
CA GLU A 826 -21.28 18.13 29.92
C GLU A 826 -22.25 16.95 30.17
N SER A 827 -21.76 15.79 30.66
CA SER A 827 -22.49 14.51 30.87
C SER A 827 -23.19 14.36 32.20
#